data_AF-A0A969BKX4-F1
#
_entry.id   AF-A0A969BKX4-F1
#
_cell.length_a   1.000
_cell.length_b   1.000
_cell.length_c   1.000
_cell.angle_alpha   90.00
_cell.angle_beta   90.00
_cell.angle_gamma   90.00
#
_symmetry.space_group_name_H-M   'P 1'
#
loop_
_entity.id
_entity.type
_entity.pdbx_description
1 polymer ?
#
loop_
_entity_poly.entity_id
_entity_poly.type
_entity_poly.pdbx_seq_one_letter_code
_entity_poly.pdbx_strand_id
1 'polypeptide(L)'
;MAKHENGAVVLPGVDMTLDGASWGAISPQHPQYALKQFLAHCETDRSGVADLTPGSSDRVWLAGETMRPSSTTDNWLQALEGNDDRIAAGAAGVRILACDSLEEEAEAIAFVLRECLEAEGKTAALVTPDRTLARMVKAALTRWNIGIDDSAGEPLAKTPAASLLLLLCDAALSDIAPSDLARIIHHPLARFGKDEHEAERRASVFDLAVMRRKPSAMNFDGCLMLARSRPSKKFLHPALQRLSDEEWSLCAALAADLELQLRPLIAIKTGPADAHIEMLLAAARGAAGDAVDNRPESRALLDALGGIKAEAQRLGQCAFTETAQVLRHALQSMPFRLPEQLKQRLSILGPLEARLIKPDTIILGGLNEGVWPSQPDAGPWLNRPMRDVLGLQQPERQIGQMAHDFVQAFGCANVYLAYARRTGSATALPCRWLLRLEMICNWAKVEIHDGRIPQLVAAADTPQRVIPTPMPRPKPPLALRPRSLSVTSIEKLIGDAYAIYARKILNLAPLEDHEDEEDYALRGMLFHDVLGEFGQRFPAALPADALEALLAIAEERFAAYDAIPEARRFWLPRFRRFATWFAGYDRIELRPTLQSVHAETSGKRVFDISGAVFDLTACADRIDILKDGTARILDFKSGEPPSGRAVERGEHPQLTLEAAIHAKNGFALPAGGDTSEIAYVKISGGDPPGAYILPKIRDHDLATLVREHTEGLERLILAFDDEDTPYVPRGRNDDAEKSLDYDHLSRFREWVSGGDGE
;
A
#
# COMPACT_ATOMS: atom_id res chain seq x y z
N MET A 1 -7.52 54.65 -14.22
CA MET A 1 -7.04 55.04 -12.86
C MET A 1 -5.98 56.13 -12.90
N ALA A 2 -4.85 55.99 -13.62
CA ALA A 2 -3.78 57.01 -13.66
C ALA A 2 -4.15 58.39 -14.26
N LYS A 3 -5.26 58.51 -15.00
CA LYS A 3 -5.73 59.76 -15.63
C LYS A 3 -6.82 60.50 -14.84
N HIS A 4 -7.20 59.98 -13.66
CA HIS A 4 -8.15 60.68 -12.78
C HIS A 4 -7.42 61.70 -11.91
N GLU A 5 -8.08 62.82 -11.62
CA GLU A 5 -7.52 63.95 -10.85
C GLU A 5 -6.94 63.54 -9.49
N ASN A 6 -7.50 62.50 -8.85
CA ASN A 6 -7.05 61.94 -7.58
C ASN A 6 -6.57 60.46 -7.71
N GLY A 7 -6.26 60.00 -8.91
CA GLY A 7 -5.88 58.60 -9.16
C GLY A 7 -4.37 58.39 -9.12
N ALA A 8 -3.89 57.50 -8.24
CA ALA A 8 -2.48 57.08 -8.19
C ALA A 8 -2.32 55.62 -8.63
N VAL A 9 -1.16 55.28 -9.19
CA VAL A 9 -0.73 53.90 -9.43
C VAL A 9 0.48 53.63 -8.54
N VAL A 10 0.40 52.61 -7.70
CA VAL A 10 1.49 52.19 -6.82
C VAL A 10 2.17 50.98 -7.43
N LEU A 11 3.47 51.09 -7.65
CA LEU A 11 4.29 50.02 -8.22
C LEU A 11 5.14 49.38 -7.11
N PRO A 12 4.88 48.13 -6.71
CA PRO A 12 5.63 47.49 -5.63
C PRO A 12 7.05 47.14 -6.10
N GLY A 13 8.06 47.58 -5.35
CA GLY A 13 9.45 47.16 -5.53
C GLY A 13 10.08 47.48 -6.88
N VAL A 14 9.84 48.67 -7.43
CA VAL A 14 10.61 49.17 -8.59
C VAL A 14 12.07 49.33 -8.18
N ASP A 15 12.99 48.73 -8.94
CA ASP A 15 14.42 48.86 -8.67
C ASP A 15 14.95 50.22 -9.15
N MET A 16 15.21 51.10 -8.18
CA MET A 16 15.76 52.44 -8.41
C MET A 16 17.30 52.46 -8.42
N THR A 17 17.95 51.34 -8.11
CA THR A 17 19.41 51.25 -7.89
C THR A 17 20.18 50.59 -9.03
N LEU A 18 19.52 49.71 -9.79
CA LEU A 18 20.14 49.00 -10.91
C LEU A 18 20.72 49.99 -11.95
N ASP A 19 21.92 49.72 -12.49
CA ASP A 19 22.51 50.61 -13.49
C ASP A 19 21.71 50.61 -14.82
N GLY A 20 21.90 51.66 -15.63
CA GLY A 20 21.15 51.83 -16.88
C GLY A 20 21.39 50.73 -17.91
N ALA A 21 22.61 50.17 -18.00
CA ALA A 21 22.93 49.11 -18.94
C ALA A 21 22.21 47.81 -18.54
N SER A 22 22.23 47.46 -17.26
CA SER A 22 21.51 46.32 -16.70
C SER A 22 19.99 46.50 -16.81
N TRP A 23 19.46 47.69 -16.55
CA TRP A 23 18.04 47.99 -16.77
C TRP A 23 17.64 47.79 -18.24
N GLY A 24 18.48 48.22 -19.18
CA GLY A 24 18.33 47.97 -20.61
C GLY A 24 18.24 46.48 -20.93
N ALA A 25 19.06 45.65 -20.28
CA ALA A 25 19.18 44.22 -20.50
C ALA A 25 18.10 43.33 -19.83
N ILE A 26 17.15 43.91 -19.09
CA ILE A 26 16.05 43.18 -18.44
C ILE A 26 15.27 42.33 -19.47
N SER A 27 15.23 41.02 -19.23
CA SER A 27 14.51 40.02 -20.04
C SER A 27 13.17 39.61 -19.41
N PRO A 28 12.28 38.89 -20.11
CA PRO A 28 10.99 38.42 -19.57
C PRO A 28 11.07 37.59 -18.28
N GLN A 29 12.22 36.97 -18.01
CA GLN A 29 12.47 36.15 -16.83
C GLN A 29 12.91 36.94 -15.59
N HIS A 30 13.11 38.26 -15.73
CA HIS A 30 13.63 39.12 -14.66
C HIS A 30 12.49 39.73 -13.82
N PRO A 31 12.66 39.91 -12.49
CA PRO A 31 11.61 40.44 -11.59
C PRO A 31 11.05 41.81 -11.98
N GLN A 32 11.86 42.65 -12.61
CA GLN A 32 11.48 44.01 -13.03
C GLN A 32 10.83 44.08 -14.42
N TYR A 33 10.70 42.98 -15.16
CA TYR A 33 10.24 43.03 -16.55
C TYR A 33 8.82 43.60 -16.71
N ALA A 34 7.88 43.14 -15.89
CA ALA A 34 6.50 43.63 -15.94
C ALA A 34 6.40 45.12 -15.61
N LEU A 35 7.19 45.58 -14.63
CA LEU A 35 7.26 46.99 -14.23
C LEU A 35 7.90 47.85 -15.32
N LYS A 36 8.98 47.37 -15.95
CA LYS A 36 9.62 48.04 -17.10
C LYS A 36 8.65 48.19 -18.28
N GLN A 37 7.90 47.14 -18.62
CA GLN A 37 6.89 47.19 -19.68
C GLN A 37 5.76 48.17 -19.35
N PHE A 38 5.33 48.21 -18.08
CA PHE A 38 4.32 49.16 -17.63
C PHE A 38 4.82 50.61 -17.73
N LEU A 39 6.04 50.89 -17.26
CA LEU A 39 6.65 52.22 -17.36
C LEU A 39 6.81 52.68 -18.82
N ALA A 40 7.25 51.77 -19.71
CA ALA A 40 7.32 52.04 -21.14
C ALA A 40 5.93 52.35 -21.75
N HIS A 41 4.89 51.62 -21.35
CA HIS A 41 3.52 51.88 -21.78
C HIS A 41 2.97 53.22 -21.25
N CYS A 42 3.41 53.64 -20.06
CA CYS A 42 3.08 54.93 -19.47
C CYS A 42 4.00 56.08 -19.97
N GLU A 43 4.92 55.80 -20.89
CA GLU A 43 5.89 56.77 -21.43
C GLU A 43 6.66 57.52 -20.32
N THR A 44 6.96 56.82 -19.21
CA THR A 44 7.61 57.38 -18.03
C THR A 44 8.87 56.57 -17.70
N ASP A 45 9.95 57.26 -17.31
CA ASP A 45 11.17 56.59 -16.82
C ASP A 45 11.05 56.24 -15.33
N ARG A 46 11.85 55.28 -14.86
CA ARG A 46 11.92 54.93 -13.44
C ARG A 46 12.21 56.13 -12.53
N SER A 47 13.01 57.10 -12.99
CA SER A 47 13.29 58.34 -12.26
C SER A 47 12.05 59.23 -12.04
N GLY A 48 11.00 59.04 -12.84
CA GLY A 48 9.70 59.70 -12.67
C GLY A 48 8.79 59.03 -11.63
N VAL A 49 9.18 57.87 -11.09
CA VAL A 49 8.42 57.18 -10.04
C VAL A 49 8.81 57.74 -8.67
N ALA A 50 7.85 58.32 -7.96
CA ALA A 50 8.07 58.80 -6.61
C ALA A 50 8.26 57.63 -5.64
N ASP A 51 9.34 57.65 -4.86
CA ASP A 51 9.58 56.69 -3.79
C ASP A 51 8.70 57.04 -2.57
N LEU A 52 7.75 56.16 -2.27
CA LEU A 52 6.82 56.30 -1.14
C LEU A 52 7.44 55.86 0.19
N THR A 53 8.58 55.17 0.16
CA THR A 53 9.30 54.69 1.34
C THR A 53 10.78 55.09 1.24
N PRO A 54 11.07 56.41 1.27
CA PRO A 54 12.42 56.92 1.06
C PRO A 54 13.37 56.43 2.15
N GLY A 55 14.45 55.80 1.71
CA GLY A 55 15.44 55.15 2.56
C GLY A 55 15.80 53.80 1.93
N SER A 56 16.84 53.79 1.09
CA SER A 56 17.35 52.56 0.46
C SER A 56 17.67 51.53 1.56
N SER A 57 16.77 50.58 1.77
CA SER A 57 17.09 49.39 2.54
C SER A 57 18.19 48.64 1.79
N ASP A 58 19.33 48.41 2.44
CA ASP A 58 20.43 47.63 1.87
C ASP A 58 19.99 46.23 1.42
N ARG A 59 18.88 45.72 1.99
CA ARG A 59 18.14 44.53 1.53
C ARG A 59 17.70 44.62 0.07
N VAL A 60 17.11 45.75 -0.30
CA VAL A 60 16.54 45.98 -1.63
C VAL A 60 17.66 46.07 -2.65
N TRP A 61 18.75 46.74 -2.30
CA TRP A 61 19.95 46.76 -3.14
C TRP A 61 20.56 45.36 -3.31
N LEU A 62 20.72 44.60 -2.21
CA LEU A 62 21.22 43.23 -2.28
C LEU A 62 20.32 42.32 -3.13
N ALA A 63 19.00 42.48 -3.05
CA ALA A 63 18.04 41.76 -3.88
C ALA A 63 18.18 42.13 -5.37
N GLY A 64 18.37 43.43 -5.68
CA GLY A 64 18.64 43.92 -7.03
C GLY A 64 19.91 43.31 -7.62
N GLU A 65 21.00 43.29 -6.85
CA GLU A 65 22.28 42.68 -7.28
C GLU A 65 22.18 41.15 -7.42
N THR A 66 21.46 40.48 -6.52
CA THR A 66 21.16 39.05 -6.62
C THR A 66 20.44 38.74 -7.93
N MET A 67 19.52 39.61 -8.35
CA MET A 67 18.70 39.45 -9.55
C MET A 67 19.27 40.07 -10.82
N ARG A 68 20.47 40.69 -10.76
CA ARG A 68 21.12 41.34 -11.90
C ARG A 68 21.09 40.45 -13.16
N PRO A 69 20.70 40.97 -14.34
CA PRO A 69 20.62 40.18 -15.56
C PRO A 69 21.90 39.38 -15.85
N SER A 70 21.74 38.15 -16.34
CA SER A 70 22.87 37.27 -16.66
C SER A 70 23.83 37.88 -17.68
N SER A 71 23.29 38.64 -18.65
CA SER A 71 24.06 39.34 -19.69
C SER A 71 24.91 40.51 -19.18
N THR A 72 24.68 40.99 -17.96
CA THR A 72 25.47 42.08 -17.33
C THR A 72 26.09 41.65 -16.01
N THR A 73 26.23 40.32 -15.78
CA THR A 73 26.81 39.78 -14.55
C THR A 73 28.31 40.10 -14.42
N ASP A 74 29.01 40.42 -15.52
CA ASP A 74 30.42 40.85 -15.45
C ASP A 74 30.62 42.15 -14.65
N ASN A 75 29.58 42.98 -14.55
CA ASN A 75 29.60 44.22 -13.76
C ASN A 75 29.49 43.99 -12.25
N TRP A 76 29.28 42.74 -11.81
CA TRP A 76 29.07 42.41 -10.40
C TRP A 76 30.29 42.73 -9.55
N LEU A 77 31.50 42.46 -10.07
CA LEU A 77 32.75 42.78 -9.39
C LEU A 77 32.85 44.27 -9.04
N GLN A 78 32.55 45.14 -10.01
CA GLN A 78 32.57 46.59 -9.82
C GLN A 78 31.46 47.06 -8.87
N ALA A 79 30.29 46.41 -8.91
CA ALA A 79 29.16 46.77 -8.04
C ALA A 79 29.38 46.36 -6.56
N LEU A 80 30.04 45.22 -6.33
CA LEU A 80 30.29 44.69 -4.98
C LEU A 80 31.53 45.28 -4.32
N GLU A 81 32.52 45.74 -5.09
CA GLU A 81 33.76 46.30 -4.56
C GLU A 81 33.47 47.49 -3.63
N GLY A 82 33.97 47.42 -2.38
CA GLY A 82 33.78 48.46 -1.37
C GLY A 82 32.39 48.51 -0.72
N ASN A 83 31.50 47.54 -0.97
CA ASN A 83 30.14 47.48 -0.43
C ASN A 83 29.93 46.34 0.58
N ASP A 84 30.99 45.82 1.21
CA ASP A 84 30.92 44.69 2.15
C ASP A 84 29.96 44.95 3.32
N ASP A 85 30.02 46.15 3.91
CA ASP A 85 29.12 46.57 5.00
C ASP A 85 27.65 46.60 4.55
N ARG A 86 27.43 47.00 3.30
CA ARG A 86 26.10 47.05 2.68
C ARG A 86 25.54 45.65 2.47
N ILE A 87 26.38 44.70 2.06
CA ILE A 87 26.02 43.29 1.92
C ILE A 87 25.67 42.71 3.29
N ALA A 88 26.48 42.98 4.32
CA ALA A 88 26.20 42.52 5.69
C ALA A 88 24.87 43.08 6.25
N ALA A 89 24.62 44.39 6.09
CA ALA A 89 23.35 45.01 6.48
C ALA A 89 22.16 44.46 5.67
N GLY A 90 22.37 44.23 4.38
CA GLY A 90 21.41 43.63 3.46
C GLY A 90 21.15 42.14 3.70
N ALA A 91 22.03 41.42 4.39
CA ALA A 91 21.86 40.01 4.73
C ALA A 91 21.35 39.79 6.16
N ALA A 92 21.35 40.81 7.03
CA ALA A 92 20.94 40.69 8.43
C ALA A 92 19.55 40.03 8.60
N GLY A 93 19.43 38.92 9.34
CA GLY A 93 18.12 38.24 9.49
C GLY A 93 17.69 37.36 8.32
N VAL A 94 18.53 37.18 7.28
CA VAL A 94 18.38 36.11 6.28
C VAL A 94 19.13 34.86 6.76
N ARG A 95 18.48 33.71 6.66
CA ARG A 95 19.05 32.41 7.01
C ARG A 95 18.73 31.37 5.95
N ILE A 96 19.72 30.60 5.51
CA ILE A 96 19.59 29.50 4.57
C ILE A 96 19.54 28.18 5.35
N LEU A 97 18.49 27.40 5.12
CA LEU A 97 18.31 26.05 5.64
C LEU A 97 18.62 25.05 4.52
N ALA A 98 19.85 24.54 4.52
CA ALA A 98 20.28 23.51 3.58
C ALA A 98 20.01 22.12 4.19
N CYS A 99 18.96 21.45 3.70
CA CYS A 99 18.52 20.16 4.21
C CYS A 99 18.93 19.03 3.25
N ASP A 100 19.16 17.83 3.75
CA ASP A 100 19.56 16.68 2.96
C ASP A 100 18.39 16.01 2.22
N SER A 101 17.17 16.18 2.72
CA SER A 101 15.93 15.61 2.14
C SER A 101 14.74 16.56 2.25
N LEU A 102 13.66 16.26 1.51
CA LEU A 102 12.41 17.02 1.57
C LEU A 102 11.71 16.85 2.93
N GLU A 103 11.86 15.68 3.56
CA GLU A 103 11.40 15.37 4.91
C GLU A 103 12.07 16.28 5.94
N GLU A 104 13.41 16.34 5.92
CA GLU A 104 14.16 17.22 6.81
C GLU A 104 13.86 18.70 6.56
N GLU A 105 13.67 19.10 5.30
CA GLU A 105 13.25 20.47 4.96
C GLU A 105 11.89 20.81 5.59
N ALA A 106 10.91 19.91 5.48
CA ALA A 106 9.59 20.10 6.06
C ALA A 106 9.66 20.22 7.60
N GLU A 107 10.47 19.39 8.24
CA GLU A 107 10.66 19.41 9.70
C GLU A 107 11.41 20.65 10.18
N ALA A 108 12.44 21.10 9.44
CA ALA A 108 13.16 22.34 9.72
C ALA A 108 12.24 23.57 9.61
N ILE A 109 11.42 23.64 8.57
CA ILE A 109 10.41 24.70 8.41
C ILE A 109 9.39 24.64 9.55
N ALA A 110 8.89 23.45 9.89
CA ALA A 110 7.94 23.28 10.99
C ALA A 110 8.54 23.71 12.34
N PHE A 111 9.83 23.45 12.57
CA PHE A 111 10.55 23.91 13.75
C PHE A 111 10.61 25.44 13.82
N VAL A 112 10.96 26.12 12.71
CA VAL A 112 10.99 27.60 12.65
C VAL A 112 9.60 28.20 12.90
N LEU A 113 8.55 27.62 12.30
CA LEU A 113 7.17 28.04 12.53
C LEU A 113 6.76 27.88 14.00
N ARG A 114 7.18 26.77 14.64
CA ARG A 114 6.96 26.50 16.06
C ARG A 114 7.75 27.45 16.96
N GLU A 115 9.00 27.76 16.63
CA GLU A 115 9.84 28.75 17.33
C GLU A 115 9.18 30.15 17.30
N CYS A 116 8.57 30.55 16.18
CA CYS A 116 7.86 31.83 16.10
C CYS A 116 6.69 31.94 17.09
N LEU A 117 5.99 30.83 17.37
CA LEU A 117 4.88 30.83 18.31
C LEU A 117 5.29 31.06 19.76
N GLU A 118 6.55 30.78 20.13
CA GLU A 118 7.07 31.00 21.49
C GLU A 118 7.12 32.49 21.87
N ALA A 119 7.26 33.38 20.88
CA ALA A 119 7.14 34.82 21.10
C ALA A 119 5.68 35.26 20.98
N GLU A 120 5.13 35.90 22.02
CA GLU A 120 3.73 36.33 22.03
C GLU A 120 3.41 37.30 20.88
N GLY A 121 2.29 37.09 20.19
CA GLY A 121 1.80 37.96 19.11
C GLY A 121 2.52 37.87 17.76
N LYS A 122 3.69 37.23 17.66
CA LYS A 122 4.42 37.12 16.38
C LYS A 122 3.70 36.23 15.36
N THR A 123 3.85 36.58 14.09
CA THR A 123 3.25 35.86 12.97
C THR A 123 4.32 35.29 12.04
N ALA A 124 4.06 34.14 11.44
CA ALA A 124 4.94 33.57 10.42
C ALA A 124 4.17 33.00 9.24
N ALA A 125 4.78 33.04 8.06
CA ALA A 125 4.22 32.42 6.87
C ALA A 125 5.25 31.60 6.10
N LEU A 126 4.87 30.39 5.70
CA LEU A 126 5.56 29.61 4.70
C LEU A 126 5.02 29.98 3.32
N VAL A 127 5.89 30.38 2.40
CA VAL A 127 5.55 30.62 1.01
C VAL A 127 6.20 29.54 0.15
N THR A 128 5.39 28.73 -0.51
CA THR A 128 5.89 27.67 -1.40
C THR A 128 4.91 27.35 -2.53
N PRO A 129 5.38 27.19 -3.78
CA PRO A 129 4.60 26.61 -4.86
C PRO A 129 4.53 25.07 -4.76
N ASP A 130 5.37 24.42 -3.93
CA ASP A 130 5.39 22.98 -3.75
C ASP A 130 4.31 22.53 -2.75
N ARG A 131 3.30 21.84 -3.28
CA ARG A 131 2.17 21.33 -2.50
C ARG A 131 2.46 20.06 -1.74
N THR A 132 3.52 19.34 -2.09
CA THR A 132 4.01 18.21 -1.30
C THR A 132 4.72 18.73 -0.07
N LEU A 133 5.64 19.68 -0.22
CA LEU A 133 6.32 20.32 0.92
C LEU A 133 5.33 20.93 1.92
N ALA A 134 4.36 21.72 1.44
CA ALA A 134 3.36 22.32 2.31
C ALA A 134 2.55 21.30 3.14
N ARG A 135 2.16 20.17 2.53
CA ARG A 135 1.47 19.08 3.23
C ARG A 135 2.37 18.42 4.27
N MET A 136 3.64 18.23 3.95
CA MET A 136 4.62 17.65 4.88
C MET A 136 4.87 18.58 6.07
N VAL A 137 5.00 19.89 5.85
CA VAL A 137 5.12 20.88 6.93
C VAL A 137 3.88 20.87 7.82
N LYS A 138 2.68 20.86 7.23
CA LYS A 138 1.42 20.77 7.98
C LYS A 138 1.37 19.49 8.82
N ALA A 139 1.78 18.35 8.25
CA ALA A 139 1.86 17.09 8.97
C ALA A 139 2.90 17.12 10.10
N ALA A 140 4.09 17.67 9.87
CA ALA A 140 5.14 17.79 10.89
C ALA A 140 4.68 18.65 12.08
N LEU A 141 3.94 19.73 11.83
CA LEU A 141 3.37 20.58 12.90
C LEU A 141 2.35 19.84 13.79
N THR A 142 1.71 18.78 13.30
CA THR A 142 0.77 17.98 14.11
C THR A 142 1.46 17.29 15.29
N ARG A 143 2.78 17.02 15.19
CA ARG A 143 3.60 16.47 16.30
C ARG A 143 3.54 17.35 17.55
N TRP A 144 3.35 18.67 17.37
CA TRP A 144 3.21 19.64 18.45
C TRP A 144 1.79 20.12 18.66
N ASN A 145 0.79 19.46 18.05
CA ASN A 145 -0.62 19.87 18.06
C ASN A 145 -0.82 21.32 17.57
N ILE A 146 -0.02 21.76 16.61
CA ILE A 146 -0.11 23.11 16.02
C ILE A 146 -0.91 23.01 14.72
N GLY A 147 -2.05 23.72 14.67
CA GLY A 147 -2.76 23.98 13.43
C GLY A 147 -2.09 25.10 12.64
N ILE A 148 -2.13 24.99 11.31
CA ILE A 148 -1.71 26.05 10.38
C ILE A 148 -2.77 26.25 9.29
N ASP A 149 -3.02 27.50 8.91
CA ASP A 149 -3.91 27.85 7.80
C ASP A 149 -3.20 27.63 6.46
N ASP A 150 -3.75 26.78 5.58
CA ASP A 150 -3.20 26.56 4.24
C ASP A 150 -4.13 27.20 3.21
N SER A 151 -3.64 28.23 2.52
CA SER A 151 -4.39 28.90 1.47
C SER A 151 -4.63 28.01 0.24
N ALA A 152 -3.90 26.92 0.00
CA ALA A 152 -4.33 26.00 -1.05
C ALA A 152 -5.58 25.19 -0.63
N GLY A 153 -5.86 25.11 0.67
CA GLY A 153 -6.81 24.17 1.24
C GLY A 153 -6.36 22.72 1.09
N GLU A 154 -7.28 21.80 1.42
CA GLU A 154 -7.12 20.37 1.20
C GLU A 154 -7.97 19.92 0.02
N PRO A 155 -7.56 18.88 -0.72
CA PRO A 155 -8.42 18.30 -1.74
C PRO A 155 -9.75 17.83 -1.12
N LEU A 156 -10.88 18.32 -1.63
CA LEU A 156 -12.23 17.95 -1.16
C LEU A 156 -12.40 16.43 -1.15
N ALA A 157 -11.83 15.73 -2.12
CA ALA A 157 -11.79 14.27 -2.24
C ALA A 157 -11.22 13.52 -1.02
N LYS A 158 -10.41 14.18 -0.17
CA LYS A 158 -9.87 13.58 1.06
C LYS A 158 -10.80 13.70 2.26
N THR A 159 -11.84 14.53 2.16
CA THR A 159 -12.83 14.65 3.23
C THR A 159 -13.65 13.36 3.36
N PRO A 160 -14.02 12.91 4.57
CA PRO A 160 -14.70 11.63 4.76
C PRO A 160 -15.99 11.45 3.93
N ALA A 161 -16.78 12.51 3.77
CA ALA A 161 -18.01 12.45 2.98
C ALA A 161 -17.72 12.33 1.47
N ALA A 162 -16.74 13.09 0.97
CA ALA A 162 -16.37 13.04 -0.44
C ALA A 162 -15.66 11.74 -0.80
N SER A 163 -14.80 11.20 0.09
CA SER A 163 -14.16 9.91 -0.13
C SER A 163 -15.17 8.78 -0.23
N LEU A 164 -16.20 8.76 0.63
CA LEU A 164 -17.30 7.80 0.51
C LEU A 164 -18.04 7.94 -0.83
N LEU A 165 -18.37 9.18 -1.23
CA LEU A 165 -19.05 9.41 -2.51
C LEU A 165 -18.20 8.96 -3.70
N LEU A 166 -16.89 9.18 -3.66
CA LEU A 166 -15.95 8.70 -4.68
C LEU A 166 -15.87 7.17 -4.72
N LEU A 167 -15.91 6.49 -3.56
CA LEU A 167 -16.00 5.03 -3.50
C LEU A 167 -17.30 4.52 -4.14
N LEU A 168 -18.42 5.21 -3.93
CA LEU A 168 -19.69 4.87 -4.57
C LEU A 168 -19.66 5.10 -6.08
N CYS A 169 -18.95 6.14 -6.55
CA CYS A 169 -18.68 6.33 -7.97
C CYS A 169 -17.82 5.18 -8.53
N ASP A 170 -16.73 4.79 -7.85
CA ASP A 170 -15.89 3.67 -8.28
C ASP A 170 -16.71 2.36 -8.34
N ALA A 171 -17.50 2.07 -7.31
CA ALA A 171 -18.39 0.92 -7.25
C ALA A 171 -19.43 0.92 -8.38
N ALA A 172 -19.98 2.08 -8.74
CA ALA A 172 -20.89 2.19 -9.87
C ALA A 172 -20.21 1.86 -11.22
N LEU A 173 -18.93 2.22 -11.37
CA LEU A 173 -18.16 1.95 -12.59
C LEU A 173 -17.75 0.49 -12.72
N SER A 174 -17.61 -0.21 -11.61
CA SER A 174 -17.18 -1.61 -11.54
C SER A 174 -18.32 -2.61 -11.38
N ASP A 175 -19.59 -2.18 -11.51
CA ASP A 175 -20.79 -2.97 -11.20
C ASP A 175 -20.76 -3.58 -9.78
N ILE A 176 -20.23 -2.80 -8.81
CA ILE A 176 -20.01 -3.13 -7.40
C ILE A 176 -19.12 -4.36 -7.29
N ALA A 177 -17.89 -4.22 -7.79
CA ALA A 177 -16.87 -5.25 -7.64
C ALA A 177 -16.62 -5.56 -6.14
N PRO A 178 -16.26 -6.81 -5.81
CA PRO A 178 -15.99 -7.22 -4.42
C PRO A 178 -14.95 -6.35 -3.70
N SER A 179 -13.92 -5.87 -4.42
CA SER A 179 -12.90 -4.97 -3.87
C SER A 179 -13.48 -3.61 -3.47
N ASP A 180 -14.36 -3.04 -4.28
CA ASP A 180 -15.07 -1.80 -3.92
C ASP A 180 -16.06 -2.02 -2.77
N LEU A 181 -16.72 -3.19 -2.74
CA LEU A 181 -17.59 -3.56 -1.63
C LEU A 181 -16.81 -3.65 -0.31
N ALA A 182 -15.62 -4.25 -0.31
CA ALA A 182 -14.73 -4.29 0.85
C ALA A 182 -14.32 -2.87 1.30
N ARG A 183 -13.95 -2.00 0.36
CA ARG A 183 -13.62 -0.59 0.65
C ARG A 183 -14.81 0.17 1.25
N ILE A 184 -16.03 -0.09 0.78
CA ILE A 184 -17.25 0.56 1.28
C ILE A 184 -17.56 0.11 2.71
N ILE A 185 -17.59 -1.21 3.01
CA ILE A 185 -17.96 -1.71 4.34
C ILE A 185 -16.96 -1.30 5.44
N HIS A 186 -15.70 -1.07 5.07
CA HIS A 186 -14.66 -0.62 6.00
C HIS A 186 -14.51 0.91 6.05
N HIS A 187 -15.29 1.66 5.28
CA HIS A 187 -15.22 3.12 5.31
C HIS A 187 -15.77 3.65 6.65
N PRO A 188 -15.08 4.57 7.36
CA PRO A 188 -15.48 5.02 8.71
C PRO A 188 -16.89 5.62 8.82
N LEU A 189 -17.38 6.20 7.72
CA LEU A 189 -18.75 6.72 7.64
C LEU A 189 -19.81 5.68 7.26
N ALA A 190 -19.45 4.54 6.65
CA ALA A 190 -20.42 3.57 6.14
C ALA A 190 -20.99 2.68 7.26
N ARG A 191 -21.88 3.25 8.07
CA ARG A 191 -22.45 2.61 9.27
C ARG A 191 -23.81 1.97 9.06
N PHE A 192 -24.48 2.24 7.93
CA PHE A 192 -25.79 1.69 7.55
C PHE A 192 -26.82 1.77 8.68
N GLY A 193 -26.92 2.95 9.32
CA GLY A 193 -27.85 3.21 10.41
C GLY A 193 -27.48 2.61 11.77
N LYS A 194 -26.26 2.09 11.94
CA LYS A 194 -25.74 1.52 13.20
C LYS A 194 -24.77 2.45 13.90
N ASP A 195 -24.51 2.16 15.18
CA ASP A 195 -23.39 2.79 15.87
C ASP A 195 -22.04 2.28 15.34
N GLU A 196 -20.96 2.94 15.73
CA GLU A 196 -19.60 2.66 15.25
C GLU A 196 -19.15 1.23 15.56
N HIS A 197 -19.42 0.75 16.78
CA HIS A 197 -18.98 -0.56 17.22
C HIS A 197 -19.75 -1.69 16.53
N GLU A 198 -21.07 -1.55 16.40
CA GLU A 198 -21.88 -2.51 15.66
C GLU A 198 -21.52 -2.50 14.17
N ALA A 199 -21.27 -1.34 13.55
CA ALA A 199 -20.85 -1.24 12.16
C ALA A 199 -19.51 -1.94 11.90
N GLU A 200 -18.49 -1.69 12.73
CA GLU A 200 -17.18 -2.37 12.64
C GLU A 200 -17.31 -3.88 12.81
N ARG A 201 -18.14 -4.33 13.76
CA ARG A 201 -18.41 -5.76 13.98
C ARG A 201 -19.08 -6.38 12.77
N ARG A 202 -20.11 -5.74 12.19
CA ARG A 202 -20.80 -6.20 10.98
C ARG A 202 -19.83 -6.28 9.79
N ALA A 203 -19.00 -5.26 9.59
CA ALA A 203 -18.00 -5.22 8.52
C ALA A 203 -16.97 -6.35 8.67
N SER A 204 -16.43 -6.56 9.88
CA SER A 204 -15.45 -7.61 10.17
C SER A 204 -16.02 -9.01 9.95
N VAL A 205 -17.27 -9.24 10.35
CA VAL A 205 -17.93 -10.53 10.12
C VAL A 205 -18.21 -10.75 8.63
N PHE A 206 -18.68 -9.72 7.92
CA PHE A 206 -18.91 -9.81 6.48
C PHE A 206 -17.61 -10.04 5.72
N ASP A 207 -16.52 -9.39 6.14
CA ASP A 207 -15.18 -9.60 5.60
C ASP A 207 -14.78 -11.08 5.70
N LEU A 208 -14.83 -11.65 6.91
CA LEU A 208 -14.51 -13.05 7.13
C LEU A 208 -15.46 -14.00 6.36
N ALA A 209 -16.76 -13.76 6.43
CA ALA A 209 -17.80 -14.66 5.92
C ALA A 209 -17.99 -14.59 4.40
N VAL A 210 -17.51 -13.51 3.76
CA VAL A 210 -17.70 -13.25 2.33
C VAL A 210 -16.38 -12.93 1.64
N MET A 211 -15.70 -11.84 2.04
CA MET A 211 -14.50 -11.33 1.35
C MET A 211 -13.30 -12.28 1.41
N ARG A 212 -13.12 -12.95 2.54
CA ARG A 212 -12.05 -13.93 2.77
C ARG A 212 -12.40 -15.33 2.25
N ARG A 213 -13.44 -15.45 1.41
CA ARG A 213 -13.86 -16.69 0.73
C ARG A 213 -13.80 -16.54 -0.80
N LYS A 214 -12.87 -15.70 -1.28
CA LYS A 214 -12.59 -15.45 -2.69
C LYS A 214 -13.81 -15.03 -3.52
N PRO A 215 -14.51 -13.94 -3.16
CA PRO A 215 -15.58 -13.41 -3.99
C PRO A 215 -15.05 -12.65 -5.20
N SER A 216 -13.74 -12.52 -5.41
CA SER A 216 -13.15 -11.79 -6.56
C SER A 216 -13.63 -12.32 -7.92
N ALA A 217 -14.01 -13.59 -8.00
CA ALA A 217 -14.66 -14.20 -9.16
C ALA A 217 -16.21 -14.03 -9.20
N MET A 218 -16.79 -13.41 -8.18
CA MET A 218 -18.23 -13.21 -7.98
C MET A 218 -18.64 -11.77 -8.30
N ASN A 219 -19.90 -11.60 -8.72
CA ASN A 219 -20.54 -10.31 -8.79
C ASN A 219 -21.18 -9.93 -7.43
N PHE A 220 -21.76 -8.74 -7.37
CA PHE A 220 -22.47 -8.25 -6.18
C PHE A 220 -23.52 -9.26 -5.66
N ASP A 221 -24.30 -9.86 -6.56
CA ASP A 221 -25.30 -10.88 -6.19
C ASP A 221 -24.69 -12.12 -5.56
N GLY A 222 -23.56 -12.60 -6.07
CA GLY A 222 -22.81 -13.72 -5.50
C GLY A 222 -22.34 -13.42 -4.08
N CYS A 223 -21.86 -12.20 -3.82
CA CYS A 223 -21.45 -11.76 -2.47
C CYS A 223 -22.64 -11.76 -1.49
N LEU A 224 -23.79 -11.21 -1.92
CA LEU A 224 -25.00 -11.15 -1.10
C LEU A 224 -25.57 -12.55 -0.82
N MET A 225 -25.56 -13.43 -1.82
CA MET A 225 -25.97 -14.83 -1.66
C MET A 225 -25.05 -15.54 -0.67
N LEU A 226 -23.74 -15.34 -0.78
CA LEU A 226 -22.76 -15.95 0.11
C LEU A 226 -22.97 -15.51 1.56
N ALA A 227 -23.22 -14.22 1.79
CA ALA A 227 -23.51 -13.63 3.10
C ALA A 227 -24.79 -14.20 3.76
N ARG A 228 -25.76 -14.63 2.94
CA ARG A 228 -27.03 -15.24 3.39
C ARG A 228 -26.92 -16.77 3.55
N SER A 229 -25.90 -17.38 2.95
CA SER A 229 -25.70 -18.81 2.97
C SER A 229 -24.82 -19.24 4.15
N ARG A 230 -25.25 -20.29 4.87
CA ARG A 230 -24.42 -20.93 5.89
C ARG A 230 -23.86 -22.26 5.34
N PRO A 231 -22.56 -22.34 5.04
CA PRO A 231 -21.94 -23.59 4.60
C PRO A 231 -21.87 -24.63 5.73
N SER A 232 -21.75 -25.91 5.34
CA SER A 232 -21.50 -27.01 6.27
C SER A 232 -20.14 -26.82 6.98
N LYS A 233 -20.11 -27.08 8.29
CA LYS A 233 -18.93 -26.88 9.16
C LYS A 233 -17.68 -27.65 8.70
N LYS A 234 -17.83 -28.74 7.94
CA LYS A 234 -16.76 -29.68 7.61
C LYS A 234 -15.61 -29.06 6.78
N PHE A 235 -15.87 -27.96 6.06
CA PHE A 235 -14.91 -27.34 5.14
C PHE A 235 -14.66 -25.85 5.41
N LEU A 236 -15.11 -25.33 6.55
CA LEU A 236 -14.94 -23.92 6.88
C LEU A 236 -13.58 -23.66 7.52
N HIS A 237 -12.97 -22.52 7.20
CA HIS A 237 -11.82 -22.01 7.92
C HIS A 237 -12.11 -21.95 9.44
N PRO A 238 -11.16 -22.27 10.34
CA PRO A 238 -11.40 -22.26 11.79
C PRO A 238 -11.99 -20.95 12.31
N ALA A 239 -11.63 -19.81 11.72
CA ALA A 239 -12.22 -18.51 12.07
C ALA A 239 -13.74 -18.48 11.82
N LEU A 240 -14.20 -19.03 10.69
CA LEU A 240 -15.62 -19.11 10.32
C LEU A 240 -16.39 -20.12 11.18
N GLN A 241 -15.73 -21.21 11.59
CA GLN A 241 -16.34 -22.18 12.49
C GLN A 241 -16.63 -21.60 13.88
N ARG A 242 -15.86 -20.58 14.29
CA ARG A 242 -16.01 -19.89 15.57
C ARG A 242 -17.10 -18.81 15.56
N LEU A 243 -17.60 -18.41 14.39
CA LEU A 243 -18.69 -17.44 14.29
C LEU A 243 -19.98 -18.00 14.91
N SER A 244 -20.54 -17.22 15.84
CA SER A 244 -21.82 -17.46 16.48
C SER A 244 -23.00 -17.29 15.51
N ASP A 245 -24.17 -17.82 15.88
CA ASP A 245 -25.39 -17.65 15.08
C ASP A 245 -25.83 -16.18 15.00
N GLU A 246 -25.53 -15.40 16.05
CA GLU A 246 -25.72 -13.95 16.05
C GLU A 246 -24.86 -13.25 14.99
N GLU A 247 -23.58 -13.63 14.87
CA GLU A 247 -22.66 -13.04 13.88
C GLU A 247 -23.08 -13.38 12.45
N TRP A 248 -23.50 -14.62 12.19
CA TRP A 248 -24.08 -14.98 10.89
C TRP A 248 -25.33 -14.15 10.58
N SER A 249 -26.14 -13.82 11.59
CA SER A 249 -27.31 -12.95 11.43
C SER A 249 -26.90 -11.50 11.13
N LEU A 250 -25.84 -10.99 11.77
CA LEU A 250 -25.26 -9.68 11.47
C LEU A 250 -24.74 -9.57 10.02
N CYS A 251 -24.09 -10.63 9.53
CA CYS A 251 -23.62 -10.73 8.15
C CYS A 251 -24.79 -10.64 7.16
N ALA A 252 -25.85 -11.43 7.39
CA ALA A 252 -27.05 -11.43 6.55
C ALA A 252 -27.79 -10.07 6.61
N ALA A 253 -27.83 -9.43 7.78
CA ALA A 253 -28.40 -8.09 7.93
C ALA A 253 -27.59 -7.05 7.14
N LEU A 254 -26.25 -7.10 7.17
CA LEU A 254 -25.41 -6.18 6.38
C LEU A 254 -25.62 -6.41 4.88
N ALA A 255 -25.74 -7.65 4.44
CA ALA A 255 -26.09 -7.94 3.05
C ALA A 255 -27.44 -7.31 2.64
N ALA A 256 -28.45 -7.31 3.51
CA ALA A 256 -29.74 -6.66 3.24
C ALA A 256 -29.60 -5.13 3.12
N ASP A 257 -28.83 -4.49 4.00
CA ASP A 257 -28.59 -3.04 3.94
C ASP A 257 -27.79 -2.66 2.69
N LEU A 258 -26.76 -3.44 2.35
CA LEU A 258 -25.96 -3.24 1.13
C LEU A 258 -26.83 -3.36 -0.12
N GLU A 259 -27.68 -4.39 -0.18
CA GLU A 259 -28.63 -4.55 -1.29
C GLU A 259 -29.58 -3.35 -1.39
N LEU A 260 -30.15 -2.91 -0.27
CA LEU A 260 -31.09 -1.79 -0.26
C LEU A 260 -30.44 -0.48 -0.74
N GLN A 261 -29.23 -0.17 -0.26
CA GLN A 261 -28.59 1.13 -0.50
C GLN A 261 -27.78 1.17 -1.80
N LEU A 262 -27.16 0.07 -2.23
CA LEU A 262 -26.24 0.06 -3.38
C LEU A 262 -26.86 -0.46 -4.68
N ARG A 263 -27.91 -1.29 -4.63
CA ARG A 263 -28.59 -1.82 -5.83
C ARG A 263 -29.00 -0.72 -6.83
N PRO A 264 -29.51 0.45 -6.42
CA PRO A 264 -29.88 1.50 -7.36
C PRO A 264 -28.75 1.93 -8.30
N LEU A 265 -27.49 1.86 -7.84
CA LEU A 265 -26.31 2.29 -8.58
C LEU A 265 -26.02 1.43 -9.82
N ILE A 266 -26.48 0.17 -9.83
CA ILE A 266 -26.30 -0.75 -10.97
C ILE A 266 -27.60 -1.05 -11.71
N ALA A 267 -28.76 -0.73 -11.11
CA ALA A 267 -30.07 -0.99 -11.70
C ALA A 267 -30.42 -0.01 -12.82
N ILE A 268 -30.01 1.26 -12.71
CA ILE A 268 -30.28 2.29 -13.72
C ILE A 268 -29.03 2.50 -14.57
N LYS A 269 -29.13 2.19 -15.86
CA LYS A 269 -28.01 2.35 -16.80
C LYS A 269 -28.03 3.69 -17.53
N THR A 270 -29.22 4.24 -17.77
CA THR A 270 -29.41 5.53 -18.45
C THR A 270 -30.46 6.38 -17.74
N GLY A 271 -30.24 7.70 -17.74
CA GLY A 271 -31.07 8.65 -17.04
C GLY A 271 -30.53 10.07 -17.16
N PRO A 272 -31.26 11.06 -16.62
CA PRO A 272 -30.76 12.43 -16.58
C PRO A 272 -29.66 12.55 -15.52
N ALA A 273 -28.59 13.29 -15.86
CA ALA A 273 -27.38 13.38 -15.03
C ALA A 273 -27.65 13.91 -13.61
N ASP A 274 -28.61 14.81 -13.44
CA ASP A 274 -29.01 15.33 -12.12
C ASP A 274 -29.69 14.26 -11.24
N ALA A 275 -30.48 13.36 -11.84
CA ALA A 275 -31.03 12.21 -11.11
C ALA A 275 -29.94 11.20 -10.71
N HIS A 276 -28.93 10.99 -11.56
CA HIS A 276 -27.79 10.13 -11.22
C HIS A 276 -27.00 10.67 -10.01
N ILE A 277 -26.77 11.98 -9.96
CA ILE A 277 -26.12 12.64 -8.82
C ILE A 277 -26.96 12.45 -7.55
N GLU A 278 -28.29 12.61 -7.62
CA GLU A 278 -29.19 12.36 -6.49
C GLU A 278 -29.16 10.91 -6.03
N MET A 279 -29.05 9.94 -6.94
CA MET A 279 -28.91 8.52 -6.59
C MET A 279 -27.62 8.24 -5.84
N LEU A 280 -26.48 8.80 -6.29
CA LEU A 280 -25.20 8.66 -5.61
C LEU A 280 -25.24 9.30 -4.21
N LEU A 281 -25.86 10.48 -4.09
CA LEU A 281 -26.03 11.17 -2.81
C LEU A 281 -26.98 10.39 -1.87
N ALA A 282 -28.05 9.80 -2.41
CA ALA A 282 -28.95 8.95 -1.65
C ALA A 282 -28.25 7.68 -1.14
N ALA A 283 -27.42 7.03 -1.96
CA ALA A 283 -26.61 5.89 -1.53
C ALA A 283 -25.60 6.30 -0.44
N ALA A 284 -24.97 7.47 -0.57
CA ALA A 284 -24.07 7.99 0.46
C ALA A 284 -24.82 8.24 1.78
N ARG A 285 -25.98 8.88 1.76
CA ARG A 285 -26.85 9.07 2.94
C ARG A 285 -27.36 7.75 3.51
N GLY A 286 -27.67 6.77 2.67
CA GLY A 286 -28.05 5.43 3.09
C GLY A 286 -26.94 4.70 3.84
N ALA A 287 -25.70 4.84 3.37
CA ALA A 287 -24.53 4.26 4.00
C ALA A 287 -24.10 5.01 5.28
N ALA A 288 -24.15 6.35 5.28
CA ALA A 288 -23.54 7.17 6.33
C ALA A 288 -24.51 8.00 7.19
N GLY A 289 -25.80 7.98 6.87
CA GLY A 289 -26.82 8.77 7.54
C GLY A 289 -26.50 10.26 7.53
N ASP A 290 -26.81 10.91 8.64
CA ASP A 290 -26.63 12.35 8.86
C ASP A 290 -25.18 12.83 8.75
N ALA A 291 -24.19 11.93 8.79
CA ALA A 291 -22.78 12.31 8.68
C ALA A 291 -22.44 12.88 7.29
N VAL A 292 -23.22 12.56 6.25
CA VAL A 292 -23.05 13.16 4.91
C VAL A 292 -23.52 14.60 4.89
N ASP A 293 -24.47 15.00 5.74
CA ASP A 293 -25.09 16.33 5.68
C ASP A 293 -24.57 17.30 6.76
N ASN A 294 -24.27 16.79 7.96
CA ASN A 294 -24.07 17.62 9.15
C ASN A 294 -22.61 17.91 9.52
N ARG A 295 -21.64 17.36 8.80
CA ARG A 295 -20.22 17.64 9.07
C ARG A 295 -19.79 18.98 8.46
N PRO A 296 -18.86 19.73 9.08
CA PRO A 296 -18.38 21.01 8.54
C PRO A 296 -17.88 20.91 7.09
N GLU A 297 -17.17 19.83 6.76
CA GLU A 297 -16.67 19.52 5.42
C GLU A 297 -17.77 19.14 4.41
N SER A 298 -18.87 18.56 4.89
CA SER A 298 -19.98 18.13 4.05
C SER A 298 -20.67 19.29 3.35
N ARG A 299 -20.68 20.48 3.97
CA ARG A 299 -21.30 21.65 3.35
C ARG A 299 -20.65 21.99 2.02
N ALA A 300 -19.32 21.96 1.95
CA ALA A 300 -18.58 22.24 0.72
C ALA A 300 -18.85 21.18 -0.36
N LEU A 301 -18.96 19.90 0.04
CA LEU A 301 -19.36 18.83 -0.85
C LEU A 301 -20.78 19.07 -1.42
N LEU A 302 -21.75 19.37 -0.56
CA LEU A 302 -23.12 19.62 -0.98
C LEU A 302 -23.26 20.86 -1.86
N ASP A 303 -22.53 21.94 -1.57
CA ASP A 303 -22.50 23.14 -2.40
C ASP A 303 -21.87 22.85 -3.79
N ALA A 304 -20.78 22.08 -3.83
CA ALA A 304 -20.16 21.63 -5.07
C ALA A 304 -21.11 20.74 -5.89
N LEU A 305 -21.77 19.76 -5.27
CA LEU A 305 -22.76 18.90 -5.91
C LEU A 305 -23.96 19.72 -6.41
N GLY A 306 -24.43 20.71 -5.65
CA GLY A 306 -25.49 21.62 -6.07
C GLY A 306 -25.12 22.41 -7.33
N GLY A 307 -23.89 22.91 -7.41
CA GLY A 307 -23.37 23.58 -8.61
C GLY A 307 -23.28 22.66 -9.82
N ILE A 308 -22.73 21.45 -9.64
CA ILE A 308 -22.63 20.45 -10.71
C ILE A 308 -24.03 20.03 -11.18
N LYS A 309 -24.96 19.79 -10.25
CA LYS A 309 -26.34 19.38 -10.54
C LYS A 309 -27.09 20.44 -11.35
N ALA A 310 -26.92 21.73 -11.01
CA ALA A 310 -27.56 22.83 -11.74
C ALA A 310 -27.11 22.89 -13.21
N GLU A 311 -25.84 22.60 -13.48
CA GLU A 311 -25.28 22.54 -14.83
C GLU A 311 -25.61 21.22 -15.55
N ALA A 312 -25.70 20.11 -14.81
CA ALA A 312 -26.00 18.78 -15.33
C ALA A 312 -27.38 18.69 -16.00
N GLN A 313 -28.34 19.52 -15.60
CA GLN A 313 -29.65 19.63 -16.25
C GLN A 313 -29.56 19.95 -17.75
N ARG A 314 -28.45 20.56 -18.20
CA ARG A 314 -28.22 20.90 -19.62
C ARG A 314 -27.74 19.72 -20.47
N LEU A 315 -27.22 18.66 -19.85
CA LEU A 315 -26.67 17.49 -20.56
C LEU A 315 -27.75 16.50 -21.03
N GLY A 316 -28.95 16.55 -20.45
CA GLY A 316 -30.04 15.64 -20.80
C GLY A 316 -29.78 14.21 -20.34
N GLN A 317 -30.13 13.22 -21.18
CA GLN A 317 -29.98 11.80 -20.90
C GLN A 317 -28.54 11.33 -21.18
N CYS A 318 -27.93 10.63 -20.23
CA CYS A 318 -26.58 10.07 -20.37
C CYS A 318 -26.49 8.71 -19.68
N ALA A 319 -25.35 8.03 -19.79
CA ALA A 319 -25.11 6.82 -19.03
C ALA A 319 -24.80 7.14 -17.55
N PHE A 320 -25.22 6.26 -16.64
CA PHE A 320 -24.90 6.41 -15.21
C PHE A 320 -23.39 6.46 -14.96
N THR A 321 -22.65 5.59 -15.66
CA THR A 321 -21.19 5.50 -15.59
C THR A 321 -20.49 6.77 -16.08
N GLU A 322 -20.99 7.43 -17.10
CA GLU A 322 -20.45 8.72 -17.57
C GLU A 322 -20.62 9.80 -16.50
N THR A 323 -21.78 9.84 -15.84
CA THR A 323 -22.01 10.79 -14.74
C THR A 323 -21.08 10.52 -13.56
N ALA A 324 -20.92 9.25 -13.17
CA ALA A 324 -20.00 8.85 -12.10
C ALA A 324 -18.54 9.21 -12.43
N GLN A 325 -18.08 9.03 -13.68
CA GLN A 325 -16.75 9.43 -14.12
C GLN A 325 -16.52 10.94 -14.03
N VAL A 326 -17.47 11.74 -14.54
CA VAL A 326 -17.40 13.20 -14.50
C VAL A 326 -17.38 13.69 -13.06
N LEU A 327 -18.26 13.16 -12.20
CA LEU A 327 -18.32 13.55 -10.81
C LEU A 327 -17.03 13.19 -10.07
N ARG A 328 -16.51 11.98 -10.31
CA ARG A 328 -15.24 11.52 -9.75
C ARG A 328 -14.10 12.47 -10.11
N HIS A 329 -13.99 12.86 -11.38
CA HIS A 329 -12.96 13.78 -11.84
C HIS A 329 -13.13 15.19 -11.26
N ALA A 330 -14.36 15.71 -11.24
CA ALA A 330 -14.65 17.05 -10.72
C ALA A 330 -14.28 17.18 -9.23
N LEU A 331 -14.75 16.25 -8.40
CA LEU A 331 -14.50 16.27 -6.94
C LEU A 331 -13.02 16.10 -6.58
N GLN A 332 -12.25 15.35 -7.38
CA GLN A 332 -10.80 15.20 -7.20
C GLN A 332 -10.01 16.51 -7.39
N SER A 333 -10.56 17.46 -8.14
CA SER A 333 -9.90 18.73 -8.48
C SER A 333 -10.29 19.92 -7.58
N MET A 334 -11.32 19.76 -6.74
CA MET A 334 -11.86 20.85 -5.94
C MET A 334 -11.12 21.01 -4.61
N PRO A 335 -10.68 22.23 -4.24
CA PRO A 335 -10.12 22.52 -2.93
C PRO A 335 -11.21 22.74 -1.87
N PHE A 336 -10.89 22.44 -0.62
CA PHE A 336 -11.72 22.63 0.56
C PHE A 336 -10.92 23.32 1.67
N ARG A 337 -11.54 24.29 2.36
CA ARG A 337 -10.96 24.96 3.54
C ARG A 337 -11.97 24.99 4.68
N LEU A 338 -11.50 24.76 5.90
CA LEU A 338 -12.31 24.92 7.11
C LEU A 338 -12.37 26.40 7.53
N PRO A 339 -13.56 26.99 7.77
CA PRO A 339 -13.69 28.39 8.15
C PRO A 339 -12.93 28.80 9.43
N GLU A 340 -12.73 27.87 10.38
CA GLU A 340 -12.04 28.14 11.65
C GLU A 340 -10.52 28.39 11.49
N GLN A 341 -9.92 28.02 10.36
CA GLN A 341 -8.48 28.20 10.12
C GLN A 341 -8.08 29.67 9.86
N LEU A 342 -9.04 30.56 9.57
CA LEU A 342 -8.79 31.96 9.17
C LEU A 342 -8.25 32.89 10.30
N LYS A 343 -8.04 32.39 11.52
CA LYS A 343 -7.59 33.20 12.68
C LYS A 343 -6.22 32.80 13.25
N GLN A 344 -5.45 32.02 12.52
CA GLN A 344 -4.18 31.50 13.03
C GLN A 344 -3.00 32.46 12.80
N ARG A 345 -2.03 32.44 13.72
CA ARG A 345 -0.78 33.24 13.64
C ARG A 345 0.20 32.72 12.60
N LEU A 346 -0.02 31.49 12.12
CA LEU A 346 0.79 30.80 11.13
C LEU A 346 -0.04 30.57 9.87
N SER A 347 0.58 30.75 8.71
CA SER A 347 -0.05 30.44 7.42
C SER A 347 0.91 29.79 6.43
N ILE A 348 0.36 28.98 5.53
CA ILE A 348 1.01 28.48 4.31
C ILE A 348 0.35 29.17 3.13
N LEU A 349 1.17 29.78 2.28
CA LEU A 349 0.75 30.66 1.20
C LEU A 349 1.38 30.22 -0.12
N GLY A 350 0.64 30.32 -1.22
CA GLY A 350 1.25 30.33 -2.54
C GLY A 350 1.96 31.66 -2.82
N PRO A 351 2.90 31.73 -3.78
CA PRO A 351 3.63 32.97 -4.10
C PRO A 351 2.72 34.17 -4.43
N LEU A 352 1.60 33.93 -5.10
CA LEU A 352 0.62 34.97 -5.43
C LEU A 352 -0.15 35.46 -4.20
N GLU A 353 -0.50 34.56 -3.29
CA GLU A 353 -1.31 34.85 -2.10
C GLU A 353 -0.48 35.53 -1.01
N ALA A 354 0.83 35.29 -0.98
CA ALA A 354 1.77 35.96 -0.09
C ALA A 354 1.92 37.46 -0.38
N ARG A 355 1.48 37.95 -1.55
CA ARG A 355 1.54 39.37 -1.87
C ARG A 355 0.72 40.18 -0.87
N LEU A 356 1.30 41.27 -0.40
CA LEU A 356 0.69 42.20 0.57
C LEU A 356 0.49 41.62 1.98
N ILE A 357 0.95 40.38 2.24
CA ILE A 357 1.01 39.80 3.58
C ILE A 357 2.39 40.09 4.16
N LYS A 358 2.44 40.68 5.36
CA LYS A 358 3.69 41.05 6.03
C LYS A 358 3.79 40.37 7.40
N PRO A 359 4.19 39.09 7.45
CA PRO A 359 4.43 38.41 8.72
C PRO A 359 5.75 38.89 9.36
N ASP A 360 5.93 38.60 10.66
CA ASP A 360 7.19 38.90 11.36
C ASP A 360 8.34 38.00 10.89
N THR A 361 8.02 36.78 10.45
CA THR A 361 8.95 35.81 9.87
C THR A 361 8.37 35.23 8.58
N ILE A 362 9.13 35.26 7.50
CA ILE A 362 8.75 34.63 6.23
C ILE A 362 9.73 33.50 5.91
N ILE A 363 9.19 32.39 5.41
CA ILE A 363 9.97 31.22 5.04
C ILE A 363 9.66 30.94 3.57
N LEU A 364 10.66 31.00 2.71
CA LEU A 364 10.56 30.56 1.32
C LEU A 364 11.00 29.10 1.26
N GLY A 365 10.05 28.20 1.03
CA GLY A 365 10.30 26.75 1.01
C GLY A 365 10.41 26.19 -0.41
N GLY A 366 11.15 25.09 -0.53
CA GLY A 366 11.34 24.33 -1.76
C GLY A 366 12.16 25.07 -2.79
N LEU A 367 13.14 25.89 -2.37
CA LEU A 367 14.00 26.71 -3.25
C LEU A 367 14.99 25.85 -4.06
N ASN A 368 14.44 24.94 -4.84
CA ASN A 368 15.13 24.04 -5.74
C ASN A 368 14.87 24.43 -7.20
N GLU A 369 15.83 24.17 -8.06
CA GLU A 369 15.69 24.41 -9.50
C GLU A 369 14.56 23.54 -10.07
N GLY A 370 13.64 24.15 -10.83
CA GLY A 370 12.43 23.50 -11.33
C GLY A 370 11.18 23.69 -10.45
N VAL A 371 11.36 24.08 -9.19
CA VAL A 371 10.28 24.54 -8.29
C VAL A 371 10.30 26.07 -8.23
N TRP A 372 11.46 26.65 -7.94
CA TRP A 372 11.73 28.07 -8.04
C TRP A 372 12.87 28.32 -9.03
N PRO A 373 12.62 28.93 -10.19
CA PRO A 373 11.31 29.09 -10.82
C PRO A 373 10.76 27.75 -11.33
N SER A 374 9.44 27.65 -11.44
CA SER A 374 8.80 26.51 -12.10
C SER A 374 9.05 26.54 -13.61
N GLN A 375 9.12 25.37 -14.24
CA GLN A 375 9.24 25.31 -15.69
C GLN A 375 7.94 25.80 -16.34
N PRO A 376 8.00 26.81 -17.22
CA PRO A 376 6.81 27.35 -17.84
C PRO A 376 6.26 26.38 -18.89
N ASP A 377 4.97 26.05 -18.79
CA ASP A 377 4.26 25.23 -19.78
C ASP A 377 3.62 26.12 -20.86
N ALA A 378 3.89 25.82 -22.14
CA ALA A 378 3.24 26.49 -23.26
C ALA A 378 1.78 26.06 -23.45
N GLY A 379 1.37 24.95 -22.81
CA GLY A 379 0.07 24.33 -22.94
C GLY A 379 -0.11 23.59 -24.27
N PRO A 380 -1.19 22.83 -24.44
CA PRO A 380 -1.38 21.95 -25.60
C PRO A 380 -1.88 22.67 -26.86
N TRP A 381 -2.33 23.93 -26.75
CA TRP A 381 -3.07 24.63 -27.81
C TRP A 381 -2.22 25.60 -28.65
N LEU A 382 -1.35 26.38 -28.00
CA LEU A 382 -0.62 27.48 -28.65
C LEU A 382 0.88 27.39 -28.35
N ASN A 383 1.65 27.08 -29.39
CA ASN A 383 3.12 27.10 -29.32
C ASN A 383 3.67 28.54 -29.27
N ARG A 384 4.98 28.67 -28.97
CA ARG A 384 5.65 29.98 -28.81
C ARG A 384 5.51 30.90 -30.03
N PRO A 385 5.79 30.46 -31.28
CA PRO A 385 5.63 31.31 -32.46
C PRO A 385 4.19 31.83 -32.64
N MET A 386 3.18 31.00 -32.38
CA MET A 386 1.78 31.42 -32.50
C MET A 386 1.44 32.51 -31.47
N ARG A 387 1.98 32.43 -30.25
CA ARG A 387 1.80 33.46 -29.22
C ARG A 387 2.43 34.79 -29.63
N ASP A 388 3.64 34.76 -30.19
CA ASP A 388 4.32 35.98 -30.67
C ASP A 388 3.51 36.69 -31.77
N VAL A 389 3.04 35.93 -32.77
CA VAL A 389 2.23 36.47 -33.87
C VAL A 389 0.93 37.12 -33.35
N LEU A 390 0.32 36.55 -32.31
CA LEU A 390 -0.89 37.07 -31.70
C LEU A 390 -0.63 38.20 -30.68
N GLY A 391 0.63 38.58 -30.45
CA GLY A 391 1.00 39.55 -29.42
C GLY A 391 0.69 39.08 -28.00
N LEU A 392 0.55 37.76 -27.78
CA LEU A 392 0.32 37.17 -26.48
C LEU A 392 1.62 37.08 -25.68
N GLN A 393 1.49 37.13 -24.36
CA GLN A 393 2.63 37.05 -23.46
C GLN A 393 3.26 35.65 -23.49
N GLN A 394 4.59 35.62 -23.43
CA GLN A 394 5.35 34.38 -23.42
C GLN A 394 5.28 33.67 -22.06
N PRO A 395 5.26 32.32 -22.01
CA PRO A 395 5.21 31.54 -20.78
C PRO A 395 6.32 31.89 -19.78
N GLU A 396 7.51 32.23 -20.26
CA GLU A 396 8.69 32.60 -19.47
C GLU A 396 8.47 33.85 -18.59
N ARG A 397 7.43 34.65 -18.87
CA ARG A 397 7.01 35.74 -17.97
C ARG A 397 6.65 35.23 -16.58
N GLN A 398 6.18 33.99 -16.44
CA GLN A 398 5.92 33.38 -15.13
C GLN A 398 7.18 33.30 -14.28
N ILE A 399 8.35 33.04 -14.89
CA ILE A 399 9.64 33.05 -14.20
C ILE A 399 9.92 34.45 -13.63
N GLY A 400 9.74 35.50 -14.44
CA GLY A 400 9.89 36.88 -13.98
C GLY A 400 8.92 37.24 -12.86
N GLN A 401 7.69 36.73 -12.91
CA GLN A 401 6.72 36.93 -11.84
C GLN A 401 7.12 36.24 -10.54
N MET A 402 7.58 34.99 -10.58
CA MET A 402 8.07 34.27 -9.40
C MET A 402 9.33 34.92 -8.84
N ALA A 403 10.22 35.42 -9.70
CA ALA A 403 11.40 36.17 -9.26
C ALA A 403 11.00 37.46 -8.54
N HIS A 404 9.95 38.13 -9.01
CA HIS A 404 9.40 39.31 -8.34
C HIS A 404 8.83 38.93 -6.96
N ASP A 405 8.08 37.84 -6.88
CA ASP A 405 7.51 37.34 -5.62
C ASP A 405 8.61 36.95 -4.62
N PHE A 406 9.71 36.34 -5.08
CA PHE A 406 10.92 36.09 -4.28
C PHE A 406 11.52 37.39 -3.74
N VAL A 407 11.72 38.42 -4.57
CA VAL A 407 12.30 39.70 -4.14
C VAL A 407 11.40 40.40 -3.12
N GLN A 408 10.08 40.38 -3.33
CA GLN A 408 9.13 40.97 -2.39
C GLN A 408 9.19 40.26 -1.02
N ALA A 409 9.22 38.93 -1.01
CA ALA A 409 9.35 38.16 0.22
C ALA A 409 10.71 38.37 0.91
N PHE A 410 11.79 38.42 0.14
CA PHE A 410 13.14 38.69 0.64
C PHE A 410 13.28 40.07 1.30
N GLY A 411 12.40 41.03 0.96
CA GLY A 411 12.33 42.34 1.60
C GLY A 411 11.87 42.34 3.08
N CYS A 412 11.43 41.20 3.63
CA CYS A 412 11.03 41.09 5.02
C CYS A 412 12.21 41.12 6.00
N ALA A 413 11.94 41.39 7.28
CA ALA A 413 12.98 41.53 8.31
C ALA A 413 13.64 40.20 8.71
N ASN A 414 12.86 39.14 8.88
CA ASN A 414 13.36 37.79 9.17
C ASN A 414 12.94 36.85 8.02
N VAL A 415 13.92 36.33 7.29
CA VAL A 415 13.70 35.51 6.09
C VAL A 415 14.46 34.20 6.24
N TYR A 416 13.75 33.08 6.13
CA TYR A 416 14.36 31.76 5.99
C TYR A 416 14.22 31.28 4.55
N LEU A 417 15.31 30.79 3.97
CA LEU A 417 15.40 30.27 2.62
C LEU A 417 15.73 28.78 2.72
N ALA A 418 14.75 27.91 2.46
CA ALA A 418 14.89 26.47 2.64
C ALA A 418 14.94 25.74 1.30
N TYR A 419 15.82 24.73 1.21
CA TYR A 419 15.90 23.81 0.08
C TYR A 419 16.39 22.43 0.51
N ALA A 420 16.01 21.41 -0.24
CA ALA A 420 16.48 20.04 -0.08
C ALA A 420 17.56 19.67 -1.11
N ARG A 421 18.62 18.98 -0.70
CA ARG A 421 19.66 18.46 -1.61
C ARG A 421 19.22 17.21 -2.37
N ARG A 422 18.17 16.54 -1.90
CA ARG A 422 17.63 15.33 -2.51
C ARG A 422 16.11 15.36 -2.54
N THR A 423 15.55 14.90 -3.65
CA THR A 423 14.11 14.68 -3.80
C THR A 423 13.93 13.20 -4.18
N GLY A 424 13.43 12.40 -3.24
CA GLY A 424 13.46 10.93 -3.36
C GLY A 424 14.89 10.40 -3.45
N SER A 425 15.18 9.59 -4.47
CA SER A 425 16.53 9.06 -4.72
C SER A 425 17.43 9.98 -5.53
N ALA A 426 16.90 11.05 -6.13
CA ALA A 426 17.64 11.95 -7.01
C ALA A 426 18.26 13.13 -6.26
N THR A 427 19.41 13.61 -6.74
CA THR A 427 20.01 14.88 -6.28
C THR A 427 19.22 16.06 -6.84
N ALA A 428 18.88 17.01 -5.98
CA ALA A 428 18.21 18.25 -6.35
C ALA A 428 19.18 19.42 -6.21
N LEU A 429 19.17 20.34 -7.19
CA LEU A 429 20.00 21.53 -7.16
C LEU A 429 19.24 22.67 -6.45
N PRO A 430 19.93 23.51 -5.66
CA PRO A 430 19.34 24.74 -5.15
C PRO A 430 18.99 25.69 -6.30
N CYS A 431 17.99 26.56 -6.10
CA CYS A 431 17.58 27.48 -7.13
C CYS A 431 18.68 28.47 -7.50
N ARG A 432 18.72 28.85 -8.78
CA ARG A 432 19.73 29.79 -9.30
C ARG A 432 19.80 31.14 -8.55
N TRP A 433 18.71 31.60 -7.95
CA TRP A 433 18.69 32.87 -7.21
C TRP A 433 19.37 32.74 -5.84
N LEU A 434 19.19 31.60 -5.17
CA LEU A 434 19.85 31.29 -3.91
C LEU A 434 21.36 31.18 -4.10
N LEU A 435 21.80 30.46 -5.15
CA LEU A 435 23.22 30.35 -5.50
C LEU A 435 23.87 31.73 -5.73
N ARG A 436 23.18 32.65 -6.42
CA ARG A 436 23.69 34.01 -6.64
C ARG A 436 23.78 34.82 -5.34
N LEU A 437 22.80 34.68 -4.45
CA LEU A 437 22.83 35.32 -3.14
C LEU A 437 24.00 34.79 -2.28
N GLU A 438 24.19 33.46 -2.26
CA GLU A 438 25.31 32.82 -1.57
C GLU A 438 26.66 33.32 -2.11
N MET A 439 26.80 33.45 -3.44
CA MET A 439 28.02 34.00 -4.04
C MET A 439 28.32 35.42 -3.56
N ILE A 440 27.32 36.31 -3.49
CA ILE A 440 27.51 37.69 -2.99
C ILE A 440 27.89 37.68 -1.51
N CYS A 441 27.19 36.90 -0.69
CA CYS A 441 27.44 36.88 0.74
C CYS A 441 28.82 36.27 1.05
N ASN A 442 29.23 35.25 0.31
CA ASN A 442 30.56 34.66 0.41
C ASN A 442 31.67 35.65 0.01
N TRP A 443 31.43 36.50 -0.99
CA TRP A 443 32.36 37.58 -1.37
C TRP A 443 32.64 38.52 -0.19
N ALA A 444 31.57 38.96 0.49
CA ALA A 444 31.66 39.82 1.67
C ALA A 444 31.97 39.06 2.98
N LYS A 445 32.19 37.74 2.92
CA LYS A 445 32.40 36.86 4.08
C LYS A 445 31.28 36.92 5.13
N VAL A 446 30.04 37.08 4.67
CA VAL A 446 28.84 37.08 5.51
C VAL A 446 28.25 35.68 5.54
N GLU A 447 28.21 35.08 6.73
CA GLU A 447 27.62 33.76 6.95
C GLU A 447 26.10 33.86 7.04
N ILE A 448 25.41 33.20 6.11
CA ILE A 448 23.94 33.17 6.03
C ILE A 448 23.35 31.77 6.20
N HIS A 449 24.17 30.72 6.33
CA HIS A 449 23.67 29.36 6.55
C HIS A 449 23.37 29.13 8.03
N ASP A 450 22.19 28.60 8.34
CA ASP A 450 21.82 28.19 9.70
C ASP A 450 21.79 26.65 9.80
N GLY A 451 22.95 26.07 10.12
CA GLY A 451 23.09 24.62 10.33
C GLY A 451 22.51 24.13 11.66
N ARG A 452 22.14 25.03 12.58
CA ARG A 452 21.62 24.65 13.91
C ARG A 452 20.24 24.01 13.79
N ILE A 453 19.36 24.55 12.94
CA ILE A 453 17.99 24.03 12.80
C ILE A 453 17.97 22.59 12.27
N PRO A 454 18.63 22.25 11.14
CA PRO A 454 18.72 20.85 10.69
C PRO A 454 19.33 19.91 11.74
N GLN A 455 20.37 20.35 12.45
CA GLN A 455 20.98 19.56 13.53
C GLN A 455 20.02 19.29 14.69
N LEU A 456 19.19 20.26 15.08
CA LEU A 456 18.18 20.10 16.12
C LEU A 456 17.08 19.13 15.70
N VAL A 457 16.67 19.19 14.43
CA VAL A 457 15.71 18.25 13.85
C VAL A 457 16.25 16.82 13.91
N ALA A 458 17.47 16.59 13.41
CA ALA A 458 18.12 15.27 13.47
C ALA A 458 18.29 14.76 14.91
N ALA A 459 18.63 15.65 15.85
CA ALA A 459 18.75 15.30 17.26
C ALA A 459 17.40 14.95 17.91
N ALA A 460 16.30 15.56 17.47
CA ALA A 460 14.96 15.31 18.02
C ALA A 460 14.43 13.91 17.69
N ASP A 461 14.89 13.31 16.59
CA ASP A 461 14.49 11.95 16.17
C ASP A 461 15.49 10.86 16.54
N THR A 462 16.63 11.25 17.11
CA THR A 462 17.60 10.31 17.64
C THR A 462 17.13 9.81 19.01
N PRO A 463 16.78 8.52 19.17
CA PRO A 463 16.40 8.00 20.48
C PRO A 463 17.61 8.05 21.42
N GLN A 464 17.38 8.42 22.69
CA GLN A 464 18.45 8.46 23.70
C GLN A 464 19.15 7.11 23.89
N ARG A 465 18.43 6.01 23.64
CA ARG A 465 18.95 4.64 23.74
C ARG A 465 18.25 3.74 22.74
N VAL A 466 19.05 3.01 21.96
CA VAL A 466 18.57 1.90 21.11
C VAL A 466 18.71 0.61 21.92
N ILE A 467 17.64 -0.19 21.99
CA ILE A 467 17.63 -1.48 22.67
C ILE A 467 17.53 -2.58 21.60
N PRO A 468 18.61 -3.33 21.32
CA PRO A 468 18.54 -4.49 20.43
C PRO A 468 17.55 -5.52 20.98
N THR A 469 16.61 -5.94 20.15
CA THR A 469 15.66 -7.01 20.49
C THR A 469 16.14 -8.30 19.82
N PRO A 470 16.19 -9.45 20.51
CA PRO A 470 16.55 -10.71 19.87
C PRO A 470 15.38 -11.29 19.08
N MET A 471 15.68 -12.20 18.15
CA MET A 471 14.68 -13.00 17.44
C MET A 471 13.75 -13.72 18.42
N PRO A 472 12.43 -13.79 18.15
CA PRO A 472 11.49 -14.51 19.00
C PRO A 472 11.85 -16.00 19.15
N ARG A 473 12.01 -16.45 20.41
CA ARG A 473 12.31 -17.85 20.77
C ARG A 473 11.39 -18.34 21.90
N PRO A 474 10.07 -18.43 21.67
CA PRO A 474 9.11 -18.80 22.71
C PRO A 474 9.39 -20.20 23.26
N LYS A 475 9.31 -20.32 24.59
CA LYS A 475 9.45 -21.57 25.36
C LYS A 475 8.14 -21.82 26.11
N PRO A 476 7.09 -22.33 25.44
CA PRO A 476 5.81 -22.59 26.09
C PRO A 476 5.96 -23.69 27.15
N PRO A 477 5.23 -23.62 28.27
CA PRO A 477 5.19 -24.68 29.28
C PRO A 477 4.83 -26.04 28.69
N LEU A 478 5.38 -27.12 29.24
CA LEU A 478 5.18 -28.49 28.73
C LEU A 478 3.70 -28.90 28.63
N ALA A 479 2.86 -28.39 29.53
CA ALA A 479 1.41 -28.67 29.54
C ALA A 479 0.67 -28.14 28.30
N LEU A 480 1.21 -27.11 27.62
CA LEU A 480 0.61 -26.53 26.42
C LEU A 480 1.19 -27.11 25.13
N ARG A 481 2.27 -27.91 25.20
CA ARG A 481 2.91 -28.48 24.02
C ARG A 481 2.03 -29.61 23.44
N PRO A 482 1.90 -29.69 22.11
CA PRO A 482 1.01 -30.66 21.47
C PRO A 482 1.52 -32.10 21.68
N ARG A 483 0.67 -32.95 22.28
CA ARG A 483 0.90 -34.40 22.42
C ARG A 483 0.35 -35.23 21.26
N SER A 484 -0.27 -34.56 20.28
CA SER A 484 -0.68 -35.19 19.03
C SER A 484 -0.34 -34.26 17.86
N LEU A 485 0.38 -34.79 16.88
CA LEU A 485 0.75 -34.08 15.66
C LEU A 485 0.51 -34.99 14.45
N SER A 486 0.07 -34.37 13.35
CA SER A 486 0.03 -35.05 12.07
C SER A 486 1.44 -35.21 11.51
N VAL A 487 1.64 -36.19 10.64
CA VAL A 487 2.91 -36.36 9.91
C VAL A 487 3.32 -35.08 9.17
N THR A 488 2.38 -34.37 8.54
CA THR A 488 2.62 -33.06 7.92
C THR A 488 3.01 -31.97 8.92
N SER A 489 2.53 -32.06 10.16
CA SER A 489 2.93 -31.14 11.24
C SER A 489 4.32 -31.47 11.79
N ILE A 490 4.78 -32.72 11.71
CA ILE A 490 6.15 -33.10 12.04
C ILE A 490 7.14 -32.49 11.05
N GLU A 491 6.85 -32.57 9.76
CA GLU A 491 7.65 -31.90 8.73
C GLU A 491 7.75 -30.39 9.01
N LYS A 492 6.63 -29.75 9.36
CA LYS A 492 6.63 -28.35 9.81
C LYS A 492 7.38 -28.12 11.11
N LEU A 493 7.36 -29.04 12.07
CA LEU A 493 8.11 -28.91 13.32
C LEU A 493 9.64 -28.94 13.07
N ILE A 494 10.08 -29.72 12.10
CA ILE A 494 11.49 -29.81 11.68
C ILE A 494 11.93 -28.54 10.95
N GLY A 495 11.11 -28.06 10.01
CA GLY A 495 11.41 -26.88 9.20
C GLY A 495 11.16 -25.56 9.93
N ASP A 496 9.98 -25.37 10.52
CA ASP A 496 9.55 -24.13 11.17
C ASP A 496 8.76 -24.42 12.46
N ALA A 497 9.50 -24.65 13.56
CA ALA A 497 8.89 -24.90 14.86
C ALA A 497 7.96 -23.74 15.29
N TYR A 498 8.30 -22.49 14.96
CA TYR A 498 7.46 -21.34 15.28
C TYR A 498 6.06 -21.43 14.67
N ALA A 499 5.90 -22.00 13.47
CA ALA A 499 4.58 -22.26 12.88
C ALA A 499 3.74 -23.23 13.72
N ILE A 500 4.36 -24.24 14.34
CA ILE A 500 3.66 -25.14 15.26
C ILE A 500 3.25 -24.41 16.53
N TYR A 501 4.12 -23.56 17.08
CA TYR A 501 3.80 -22.70 18.21
C TYR A 501 2.59 -21.80 17.91
N ALA A 502 2.64 -21.03 16.81
CA ALA A 502 1.56 -20.13 16.43
C ALA A 502 0.24 -20.88 16.15
N ARG A 503 0.29 -21.98 15.39
CA ARG A 503 -0.90 -22.70 14.95
C ARG A 503 -1.53 -23.59 16.01
N LYS A 504 -0.72 -24.34 16.76
CA LYS A 504 -1.20 -25.39 17.68
C LYS A 504 -1.25 -24.92 19.14
N ILE A 505 -0.38 -23.99 19.54
CA ILE A 505 -0.30 -23.51 20.93
C ILE A 505 -1.08 -22.19 21.07
N LEU A 506 -0.82 -21.20 20.21
CA LEU A 506 -1.57 -19.93 20.22
C LEU A 506 -2.92 -20.01 19.48
N ASN A 507 -3.18 -21.10 18.76
CA ASN A 507 -4.42 -21.33 18.01
C ASN A 507 -4.72 -20.26 16.93
N LEU A 508 -3.65 -19.69 16.35
CA LEU A 508 -3.71 -18.70 15.28
C LEU A 508 -3.76 -19.39 13.93
N ALA A 509 -4.87 -19.24 13.21
CA ALA A 509 -5.01 -19.73 11.84
C ALA A 509 -4.84 -18.53 10.89
N PRO A 510 -3.94 -18.61 9.89
CA PRO A 510 -3.77 -17.53 8.92
C PRO A 510 -5.07 -17.36 8.13
N LEU A 511 -5.47 -16.11 7.89
CA LEU A 511 -6.61 -15.81 7.02
C LEU A 511 -6.15 -15.81 5.56
N GLU A 512 -7.05 -16.21 4.66
CA GLU A 512 -6.81 -16.10 3.21
C GLU A 512 -6.75 -14.62 2.81
N ASP A 513 -5.88 -14.23 1.87
CA ASP A 513 -5.84 -12.83 1.43
C ASP A 513 -7.06 -12.45 0.56
N HIS A 514 -7.33 -11.16 0.42
CA HIS A 514 -8.43 -10.65 -0.41
C HIS A 514 -8.19 -10.84 -1.92
N GLU A 515 -6.93 -10.76 -2.33
CA GLU A 515 -6.51 -10.69 -3.75
C GLU A 515 -5.49 -11.78 -4.12
N ASP A 516 -5.35 -12.83 -3.31
CA ASP A 516 -4.35 -13.87 -3.61
C ASP A 516 -4.72 -14.70 -4.85
N GLU A 517 -3.83 -14.66 -5.84
CA GLU A 517 -3.81 -15.50 -7.05
C GLU A 517 -3.50 -16.99 -6.74
N GLU A 518 -3.28 -17.37 -5.47
CA GLU A 518 -2.95 -18.74 -5.06
C GLU A 518 -4.16 -19.67 -4.99
N ASP A 519 -4.80 -19.83 -6.14
CA ASP A 519 -5.75 -20.88 -6.43
C ASP A 519 -5.14 -22.30 -6.46
N TYR A 520 -3.82 -22.40 -6.32
CA TYR A 520 -3.08 -23.65 -6.36
C TYR A 520 -3.41 -24.60 -5.20
N ALA A 521 -3.68 -24.07 -4.01
CA ALA A 521 -4.05 -24.88 -2.84
C ALA A 521 -5.45 -25.49 -2.99
N LEU A 522 -6.43 -24.70 -3.43
CA LEU A 522 -7.79 -25.18 -3.75
C LEU A 522 -7.74 -26.21 -4.89
N ARG A 523 -6.96 -25.93 -5.95
CA ARG A 523 -6.73 -26.87 -7.05
C ARG A 523 -6.16 -28.20 -6.55
N GLY A 524 -5.16 -28.15 -5.67
CA GLY A 524 -4.57 -29.33 -5.05
C GLY A 524 -5.62 -30.14 -4.30
N MET A 525 -6.36 -29.51 -3.38
CA MET A 525 -7.45 -30.14 -2.63
C MET A 525 -8.46 -30.85 -3.55
N LEU A 526 -8.95 -30.16 -4.59
CA LEU A 526 -9.91 -30.74 -5.54
C LEU A 526 -9.36 -31.97 -6.26
N PHE A 527 -8.07 -31.96 -6.62
CA PHE A 527 -7.46 -33.11 -7.26
C PHE A 527 -7.32 -34.31 -6.31
N HIS A 528 -6.95 -34.06 -5.04
CA HIS A 528 -6.91 -35.11 -4.01
C HIS A 528 -8.31 -35.69 -3.77
N ASP A 529 -9.33 -34.85 -3.59
CA ASP A 529 -10.71 -35.29 -3.36
C ASP A 529 -11.21 -36.23 -4.47
N VAL A 530 -10.95 -35.87 -5.74
CA VAL A 530 -11.35 -36.70 -6.89
C VAL A 530 -10.63 -38.04 -6.90
N LEU A 531 -9.33 -38.05 -6.63
CA LEU A 531 -8.52 -39.28 -6.62
C LEU A 531 -8.82 -40.17 -5.41
N GLY A 532 -9.06 -39.57 -4.25
CA GLY A 532 -9.50 -40.24 -3.03
C GLY A 532 -10.83 -40.95 -3.25
N GLU A 533 -11.82 -40.23 -3.80
CA GLU A 533 -13.12 -40.82 -4.13
C GLU A 533 -13.02 -41.92 -5.19
N PHE A 534 -12.19 -41.75 -6.22
CA PHE A 534 -11.95 -42.79 -7.23
C PHE A 534 -11.35 -44.06 -6.61
N GLY A 535 -10.38 -43.92 -5.70
CA GLY A 535 -9.79 -45.04 -4.97
C GLY A 535 -10.80 -45.75 -4.06
N GLN A 536 -11.67 -44.99 -3.39
CA GLN A 536 -12.73 -45.55 -2.52
C GLN A 536 -13.83 -46.27 -3.30
N ARG A 537 -14.24 -45.74 -4.48
CA ARG A 537 -15.27 -46.37 -5.33
C ARG A 537 -14.75 -47.66 -6.00
N PHE A 538 -13.45 -47.75 -6.28
CA PHE A 538 -12.84 -48.88 -7.01
C PHE A 538 -11.67 -49.54 -6.24
N PRO A 539 -11.92 -50.13 -5.05
CA PRO A 539 -10.87 -50.66 -4.20
C PRO A 539 -10.22 -51.94 -4.74
N ALA A 540 -10.97 -52.80 -5.45
CA ALA A 540 -10.46 -54.10 -5.92
C ALA A 540 -10.14 -54.10 -7.43
N ALA A 541 -11.10 -53.72 -8.27
CA ALA A 541 -10.97 -53.73 -9.72
C ALA A 541 -11.44 -52.41 -10.32
N LEU A 542 -10.77 -51.99 -11.40
CA LEU A 542 -11.20 -50.85 -12.21
C LEU A 542 -12.41 -51.22 -13.08
N PRO A 543 -13.32 -50.28 -13.37
CA PRO A 543 -14.35 -50.49 -14.36
C PRO A 543 -13.73 -50.50 -15.77
N ALA A 544 -14.46 -51.05 -16.75
CA ALA A 544 -14.01 -51.10 -18.15
C ALA A 544 -13.62 -49.71 -18.69
N ASP A 545 -14.42 -48.70 -18.34
CA ASP A 545 -14.24 -47.29 -18.71
C ASP A 545 -13.70 -46.46 -17.52
N ALA A 546 -12.58 -46.88 -16.94
CA ALA A 546 -11.93 -46.23 -15.78
C ALA A 546 -11.71 -44.72 -15.96
N LEU A 547 -11.38 -44.28 -17.18
CA LEU A 547 -11.22 -42.87 -17.49
C LEU A 547 -12.55 -42.11 -17.37
N GLU A 548 -13.63 -42.63 -17.93
CA GLU A 548 -14.95 -41.98 -17.86
C GLU A 548 -15.45 -41.90 -16.41
N ALA A 549 -15.24 -42.96 -15.62
CA ALA A 549 -15.58 -42.96 -14.21
C ALA A 549 -14.81 -41.89 -13.41
N LEU A 550 -13.49 -41.74 -13.66
CA LEU A 550 -12.66 -40.71 -13.02
C LEU A 550 -13.09 -39.29 -13.43
N LEU A 551 -13.42 -39.10 -14.72
CA LEU A 551 -13.90 -37.81 -15.24
C LEU A 551 -15.28 -37.44 -14.69
N ALA A 552 -16.18 -38.41 -14.48
CA ALA A 552 -17.48 -38.16 -13.89
C ALA A 552 -17.37 -37.65 -12.44
N ILE A 553 -16.47 -38.24 -11.64
CA ILE A 553 -16.18 -37.78 -10.27
C ILE A 553 -15.60 -36.36 -10.30
N ALA A 554 -14.68 -36.09 -11.25
CA ALA A 554 -14.11 -34.75 -11.42
C ALA A 554 -15.20 -33.71 -11.74
N GLU A 555 -16.11 -34.00 -12.67
CA GLU A 555 -17.21 -33.10 -13.00
C GLU A 555 -18.12 -32.80 -11.80
N GLU A 556 -18.46 -33.82 -11.00
CA GLU A 556 -19.28 -33.66 -9.79
C GLU A 556 -18.59 -32.78 -8.74
N ARG A 557 -17.30 -32.99 -8.49
CA ARG A 557 -16.53 -32.22 -7.49
C ARG A 557 -16.26 -30.78 -7.93
N PHE A 558 -16.02 -30.57 -9.22
CA PHE A 558 -15.82 -29.23 -9.77
C PHE A 558 -17.12 -28.43 -9.88
N ALA A 559 -18.29 -29.07 -9.94
CA ALA A 559 -19.58 -28.39 -10.06
C ALA A 559 -19.85 -27.34 -8.97
N ALA A 560 -19.41 -27.60 -7.74
CA ALA A 560 -19.55 -26.65 -6.62
C ALA A 560 -18.73 -25.35 -6.79
N TYR A 561 -17.80 -25.34 -7.76
CA TYR A 561 -16.88 -24.25 -8.04
C TYR A 561 -17.05 -23.70 -9.47
N ASP A 562 -18.21 -23.95 -10.10
CA ASP A 562 -18.51 -23.52 -11.48
C ASP A 562 -18.49 -21.99 -11.66
N ALA A 563 -18.72 -21.25 -10.58
CA ALA A 563 -18.62 -19.81 -10.56
C ALA A 563 -17.17 -19.29 -10.71
N ILE A 564 -16.15 -20.14 -10.55
CA ILE A 564 -14.73 -19.79 -10.69
C ILE A 564 -14.29 -20.08 -12.14
N PRO A 565 -14.04 -19.06 -12.98
CA PRO A 565 -13.66 -19.25 -14.38
C PRO A 565 -12.40 -20.12 -14.55
N GLU A 566 -11.43 -20.00 -13.64
CA GLU A 566 -10.13 -20.68 -13.67
C GLU A 566 -10.27 -22.18 -13.45
N ALA A 567 -11.13 -22.58 -12.51
CA ALA A 567 -11.43 -23.97 -12.22
C ALA A 567 -11.96 -24.69 -13.47
N ARG A 568 -12.86 -24.03 -14.21
CA ARG A 568 -13.45 -24.57 -15.45
C ARG A 568 -12.55 -24.46 -16.66
N ARG A 569 -11.87 -23.33 -16.87
CA ARG A 569 -11.11 -23.06 -18.10
C ARG A 569 -9.69 -23.61 -18.07
N PHE A 570 -9.08 -23.77 -16.88
CA PHE A 570 -7.68 -24.17 -16.77
C PHE A 570 -7.46 -25.44 -15.96
N TRP A 571 -8.09 -25.59 -14.79
CA TRP A 571 -7.78 -26.73 -13.91
C TRP A 571 -8.43 -28.01 -14.37
N LEU A 572 -9.72 -27.99 -14.70
CA LEU A 572 -10.42 -29.18 -15.17
C LEU A 572 -9.85 -29.71 -16.50
N PRO A 573 -9.50 -28.89 -17.52
CA PRO A 573 -8.77 -29.38 -18.68
C PRO A 573 -7.39 -29.95 -18.38
N ARG A 574 -6.63 -29.36 -17.43
CA ARG A 574 -5.35 -29.93 -16.96
C ARG A 574 -5.56 -31.27 -16.27
N PHE A 575 -6.56 -31.36 -15.40
CA PHE A 575 -6.94 -32.59 -14.71
C PHE A 575 -7.36 -33.66 -15.70
N ARG A 576 -8.13 -33.33 -16.74
CA ARG A 576 -8.51 -34.27 -17.81
C ARG A 576 -7.29 -34.91 -18.48
N ARG A 577 -6.25 -34.13 -18.77
CA ARG A 577 -4.99 -34.67 -19.33
C ARG A 577 -4.28 -35.60 -18.36
N PHE A 578 -4.20 -35.21 -17.09
CA PHE A 578 -3.64 -36.07 -16.04
C PHE A 578 -4.46 -37.35 -15.85
N ALA A 579 -5.80 -37.26 -15.82
CA ALA A 579 -6.73 -38.38 -15.65
C ALA A 579 -6.58 -39.41 -16.77
N THR A 580 -6.40 -38.98 -18.02
CA THR A 580 -6.11 -39.87 -19.15
C THR A 580 -4.82 -40.65 -18.93
N TRP A 581 -3.75 -39.99 -18.48
CA TRP A 581 -2.49 -40.65 -18.15
C TRP A 581 -2.64 -41.60 -16.95
N PHE A 582 -3.23 -41.12 -15.85
CA PHE A 582 -3.35 -41.86 -14.60
C PHE A 582 -4.25 -43.09 -14.73
N ALA A 583 -5.38 -43.01 -15.43
CA ALA A 583 -6.25 -44.16 -15.68
C ALA A 583 -5.54 -45.25 -16.50
N GLY A 584 -4.69 -44.84 -17.47
CA GLY A 584 -3.85 -45.77 -18.23
C GLY A 584 -2.75 -46.40 -17.36
N TYR A 585 -2.03 -45.57 -16.61
CA TYR A 585 -0.93 -45.99 -15.74
C TYR A 585 -1.42 -46.89 -14.59
N ASP A 586 -2.51 -46.52 -13.90
CA ASP A 586 -3.11 -47.34 -12.84
C ASP A 586 -3.52 -48.72 -13.39
N ARG A 587 -4.17 -48.77 -14.55
CA ARG A 587 -4.59 -50.03 -15.17
C ARG A 587 -3.43 -50.95 -15.58
N ILE A 588 -2.36 -50.39 -16.14
CA ILE A 588 -1.26 -51.15 -16.75
C ILE A 588 -0.17 -51.48 -15.72
N GLU A 589 0.21 -50.54 -14.86
CA GLU A 589 1.38 -50.66 -14.00
C GLU A 589 1.00 -50.99 -12.55
N LEU A 590 -0.05 -50.36 -12.00
CA LEU A 590 -0.38 -50.48 -10.57
C LEU A 590 -1.31 -51.67 -10.28
N ARG A 591 -2.41 -51.80 -11.03
CA ARG A 591 -3.48 -52.80 -10.79
C ARG A 591 -3.05 -54.26 -10.97
N PRO A 592 -2.14 -54.65 -11.89
CA PRO A 592 -1.77 -56.06 -12.04
C PRO A 592 -1.10 -56.67 -10.81
N THR A 593 -0.38 -55.86 -10.03
CA THR A 593 0.33 -56.27 -8.80
C THR A 593 -0.51 -56.12 -7.54
N LEU A 594 -1.69 -55.50 -7.65
CA LEU A 594 -2.52 -55.07 -6.54
C LEU A 594 -3.54 -56.12 -6.09
N GLN A 595 -3.75 -56.23 -4.78
CA GLN A 595 -4.84 -56.95 -4.13
C GLN A 595 -5.99 -55.99 -3.77
N SER A 596 -5.70 -54.88 -3.09
CA SER A 596 -6.70 -53.85 -2.73
C SER A 596 -6.10 -52.45 -2.62
N VAL A 597 -6.91 -51.43 -2.91
CA VAL A 597 -6.62 -49.99 -2.76
C VAL A 597 -7.37 -49.46 -1.54
N HIS A 598 -6.69 -48.68 -0.72
CA HIS A 598 -7.26 -47.96 0.41
C HIS A 598 -6.89 -46.48 0.30
N ALA A 599 -7.86 -45.64 -0.06
CA ALA A 599 -7.65 -44.21 -0.29
C ALA A 599 -8.24 -43.36 0.85
N GLU A 600 -7.59 -42.22 1.15
CA GLU A 600 -7.96 -41.31 2.25
C GLU A 600 -8.09 -42.05 3.60
N THR A 601 -7.14 -42.95 3.88
CA THR A 601 -7.21 -43.81 5.07
C THR A 601 -6.48 -43.16 6.23
N SER A 602 -7.20 -42.93 7.33
CA SER A 602 -6.64 -42.41 8.57
C SER A 602 -5.89 -43.49 9.34
N GLY A 603 -4.72 -43.14 9.86
CA GLY A 603 -3.89 -44.00 10.69
C GLY A 603 -3.36 -43.28 11.93
N LYS A 604 -3.07 -44.07 12.96
CA LYS A 604 -2.51 -43.59 14.22
C LYS A 604 -1.42 -44.52 14.71
N ARG A 605 -0.30 -43.96 15.15
CA ARG A 605 0.71 -44.66 15.92
C ARG A 605 0.96 -43.94 17.25
N VAL A 606 0.93 -44.72 18.32
CA VAL A 606 1.16 -44.24 19.68
C VAL A 606 2.62 -44.51 20.05
N PHE A 607 3.28 -43.49 20.58
CA PHE A 607 4.63 -43.57 21.12
C PHE A 607 4.57 -43.33 22.64
N ASP A 608 5.37 -44.08 23.39
CA ASP A 608 5.62 -43.81 24.80
C ASP A 608 7.02 -43.20 24.91
N ILE A 609 7.06 -41.89 25.16
CA ILE A 609 8.27 -41.08 25.17
C ILE A 609 8.39 -40.44 26.54
N SER A 610 9.42 -40.82 27.30
CA SER A 610 9.66 -40.31 28.66
C SER A 610 8.47 -40.47 29.63
N GLY A 611 7.67 -41.54 29.46
CA GLY A 611 6.48 -41.79 30.28
C GLY A 611 5.27 -40.93 29.90
N ALA A 612 5.35 -40.19 28.80
CA ALA A 612 4.25 -39.45 28.20
C ALA A 612 3.84 -40.08 26.87
N VAL A 613 2.53 -40.20 26.66
CA VAL A 613 1.96 -40.72 25.42
C VAL A 613 1.98 -39.62 24.35
N PHE A 614 2.53 -39.94 23.18
CA PHE A 614 2.53 -39.09 21.99
C PHE A 614 1.82 -39.77 20.82
N ASP A 615 0.87 -39.07 20.22
CA ASP A 615 0.03 -39.57 19.14
C ASP A 615 0.47 -39.00 17.78
N LEU A 616 1.09 -39.84 16.95
CA LEU A 616 1.34 -39.53 15.54
C LEU A 616 0.11 -39.93 14.71
N THR A 617 -0.45 -38.98 13.97
CA THR A 617 -1.59 -39.22 13.08
C THR A 617 -1.24 -38.96 11.62
N ALA A 618 -1.87 -39.70 10.71
CA ALA A 618 -1.74 -39.47 9.28
C ALA A 618 -3.07 -39.75 8.57
N CYS A 619 -3.30 -39.07 7.45
CA CYS A 619 -4.26 -39.51 6.45
C CYS A 619 -3.44 -39.79 5.20
N ALA A 620 -3.32 -41.06 4.82
CA ALA A 620 -2.59 -41.44 3.63
C ALA A 620 -3.52 -41.29 2.42
N ASP A 621 -3.05 -40.59 1.38
CA ASP A 621 -3.80 -40.38 0.15
C ASP A 621 -4.21 -41.72 -0.48
N ARG A 622 -3.25 -42.64 -0.63
CA ARG A 622 -3.50 -43.99 -1.14
C ARG A 622 -2.48 -45.02 -0.63
N ILE A 623 -2.99 -46.12 -0.07
CA ILE A 623 -2.22 -47.31 0.31
C ILE A 623 -2.69 -48.49 -0.53
N ASP A 624 -1.78 -49.09 -1.28
CA ASP A 624 -1.98 -50.28 -2.09
C ASP A 624 -1.47 -51.52 -1.33
N ILE A 625 -2.32 -52.52 -1.13
CA ILE A 625 -1.89 -53.85 -0.67
C ILE A 625 -1.60 -54.69 -1.90
N LEU A 626 -0.37 -55.20 -2.01
CA LEU A 626 0.11 -55.98 -3.14
C LEU A 626 -0.22 -57.48 -2.97
N LYS A 627 -0.21 -58.23 -4.07
CA LYS A 627 -0.52 -59.67 -4.09
C LYS A 627 0.50 -60.54 -3.34
N ASP A 628 1.73 -60.05 -3.14
CA ASP A 628 2.76 -60.67 -2.31
C ASP A 628 2.60 -60.35 -0.81
N GLY A 629 1.61 -59.52 -0.47
CA GLY A 629 1.26 -59.14 0.89
C GLY A 629 1.97 -57.88 1.40
N THR A 630 2.88 -57.27 0.64
CA THR A 630 3.52 -55.99 1.06
C THR A 630 2.64 -54.79 0.72
N ALA A 631 3.00 -53.62 1.26
CA ALA A 631 2.28 -52.38 1.01
C ALA A 631 3.07 -51.38 0.16
N ARG A 632 2.37 -50.60 -0.66
CA ARG A 632 2.88 -49.45 -1.41
C ARG A 632 2.11 -48.20 -1.00
N ILE A 633 2.80 -47.15 -0.57
CA ILE A 633 2.20 -45.89 -0.13
C ILE A 633 2.44 -44.81 -1.17
N LEU A 634 1.36 -44.15 -1.60
CA LEU A 634 1.35 -43.12 -2.63
C LEU A 634 0.87 -41.80 -2.04
N ASP A 635 1.58 -40.72 -2.35
CA ASP A 635 1.19 -39.34 -2.06
C ASP A 635 1.07 -38.57 -3.38
N PHE A 636 -0.07 -37.92 -3.59
CA PHE A 636 -0.32 -37.13 -4.78
C PHE A 636 0.23 -35.72 -4.56
N LYS A 637 0.96 -35.16 -5.52
CA LYS A 637 1.50 -33.79 -5.43
C LYS A 637 1.15 -33.00 -6.67
N SER A 638 0.51 -31.85 -6.50
CA SER A 638 0.28 -30.89 -7.59
C SER A 638 1.50 -30.01 -7.92
N GLY A 639 2.55 -30.07 -7.10
CA GLY A 639 3.83 -29.37 -7.26
C GLY A 639 5.00 -30.32 -7.54
N GLU A 640 6.24 -29.81 -7.42
CA GLU A 640 7.41 -30.69 -7.47
C GLU A 640 7.49 -31.54 -6.19
N PRO A 641 7.65 -32.88 -6.32
CA PRO A 641 7.88 -33.72 -5.15
C PRO A 641 9.29 -33.49 -4.57
N PRO A 642 9.49 -33.80 -3.28
CA PRO A 642 10.78 -33.63 -2.64
C PRO A 642 11.85 -34.53 -3.28
N SER A 643 13.11 -34.07 -3.24
CA SER A 643 14.23 -34.85 -3.74
C SER A 643 14.51 -36.07 -2.86
N GLY A 644 14.98 -37.18 -3.46
CA GLY A 644 15.34 -38.39 -2.69
C GLY A 644 16.33 -38.12 -1.55
N ARG A 645 17.28 -37.20 -1.75
CA ARG A 645 18.26 -36.80 -0.75
C ARG A 645 17.64 -36.04 0.43
N ALA A 646 16.62 -35.22 0.18
CA ALA A 646 15.90 -34.49 1.22
C ALA A 646 15.03 -35.45 2.05
N VAL A 647 14.42 -36.44 1.40
CA VAL A 647 13.74 -37.56 2.08
C VAL A 647 14.75 -38.34 2.93
N GLU A 648 15.90 -38.77 2.39
CA GLU A 648 16.94 -39.50 3.14
C GLU A 648 17.47 -38.77 4.38
N ARG A 649 17.49 -37.44 4.37
CA ARG A 649 17.94 -36.63 5.50
C ARG A 649 16.88 -36.41 6.57
N GLY A 650 15.65 -36.88 6.35
CA GLY A 650 14.51 -36.65 7.23
C GLY A 650 13.95 -35.22 7.16
N GLU A 651 14.26 -34.43 6.11
CA GLU A 651 13.70 -33.09 5.91
C GLU A 651 12.22 -33.18 5.49
N HIS A 652 11.85 -34.21 4.73
CA HIS A 652 10.47 -34.52 4.33
C HIS A 652 10.09 -35.95 4.71
N PRO A 653 9.85 -36.24 6.01
CA PRO A 653 9.67 -37.61 6.49
C PRO A 653 8.25 -38.16 6.28
N GLN A 654 7.41 -37.51 5.45
CA GLN A 654 5.97 -37.81 5.36
C GLN A 654 5.68 -39.28 5.04
N LEU A 655 6.09 -39.74 3.85
CA LEU A 655 5.84 -41.11 3.40
C LEU A 655 6.51 -42.17 4.28
N THR A 656 7.69 -41.88 4.83
CA THR A 656 8.41 -42.80 5.72
C THR A 656 7.73 -42.93 7.08
N LEU A 657 7.10 -41.87 7.60
CA LEU A 657 6.34 -41.93 8.84
C LEU A 657 4.97 -42.60 8.63
N GLU A 658 4.34 -42.43 7.47
CA GLU A 658 3.18 -43.22 7.08
C GLU A 658 3.53 -44.72 6.99
N ALA A 659 4.66 -45.08 6.38
CA ALA A 659 5.17 -46.46 6.39
C ALA A 659 5.43 -46.98 7.81
N ALA A 660 5.94 -46.13 8.71
CA ALA A 660 6.10 -46.48 10.13
C ALA A 660 4.77 -46.70 10.87
N ILE A 661 3.70 -45.99 10.51
CA ILE A 661 2.34 -46.23 11.03
C ILE A 661 1.82 -47.58 10.48
N HIS A 662 2.02 -47.84 9.19
CA HIS A 662 1.64 -49.09 8.54
C HIS A 662 2.30 -50.32 9.20
N ALA A 663 3.62 -50.27 9.41
CA ALA A 663 4.39 -51.37 10.01
C ALA A 663 3.94 -51.75 11.44
N LYS A 664 3.16 -50.90 12.12
CA LYS A 664 2.57 -51.17 13.44
C LYS A 664 1.05 -51.40 13.38
N ASN A 665 0.50 -51.68 12.20
CA ASN A 665 -0.94 -51.85 11.97
C ASN A 665 -1.77 -50.65 12.44
N GLY A 666 -1.22 -49.44 12.32
CA GLY A 666 -1.87 -48.20 12.77
C GLY A 666 -2.98 -47.70 11.83
N PHE A 667 -3.05 -48.22 10.60
CA PHE A 667 -4.16 -48.00 9.68
C PHE A 667 -5.18 -49.14 9.78
N ALA A 668 -6.46 -48.86 9.57
CA ALA A 668 -7.52 -49.86 9.56
C ALA A 668 -7.51 -50.68 8.24
N LEU A 669 -6.47 -51.48 8.04
CA LEU A 669 -6.20 -52.28 6.84
C LEU A 669 -6.20 -53.78 7.16
N PRO A 670 -6.40 -54.66 6.16
CA PRO A 670 -6.08 -56.09 6.30
C PRO A 670 -4.63 -56.27 6.77
N ALA A 671 -4.35 -57.31 7.55
CA ALA A 671 -2.98 -57.59 8.01
C ALA A 671 -2.05 -57.79 6.80
N GLY A 672 -1.26 -56.76 6.48
CA GLY A 672 -0.26 -56.73 5.43
C GLY A 672 1.14 -56.77 6.01
N GLY A 673 2.11 -57.24 5.22
CA GLY A 673 3.53 -57.21 5.52
C GLY A 673 4.12 -55.80 5.46
N ASP A 674 5.45 -55.70 5.50
CA ASP A 674 6.14 -54.40 5.49
C ASP A 674 5.87 -53.57 4.22
N THR A 675 6.09 -52.25 4.31
CA THR A 675 6.01 -51.36 3.16
C THR A 675 7.19 -51.60 2.22
N SER A 676 6.92 -52.07 1.00
CA SER A 676 7.94 -52.35 -0.02
C SER A 676 8.26 -51.12 -0.88
N GLU A 677 7.34 -50.16 -0.98
CA GLU A 677 7.48 -49.02 -1.87
C GLU A 677 6.81 -47.75 -1.33
N ILE A 678 7.50 -46.62 -1.46
CA ILE A 678 6.95 -45.28 -1.28
C ILE A 678 7.12 -44.49 -2.58
N ALA A 679 6.08 -43.80 -3.05
CA ALA A 679 6.15 -43.05 -4.30
C ALA A 679 5.31 -41.78 -4.28
N TYR A 680 5.76 -40.81 -5.07
CA TYR A 680 5.01 -39.59 -5.35
C TYR A 680 4.35 -39.68 -6.73
N VAL A 681 3.08 -39.31 -6.82
CA VAL A 681 2.37 -39.17 -8.09
C VAL A 681 2.19 -37.69 -8.40
N LYS A 682 2.95 -37.18 -9.37
CA LYS A 682 2.92 -35.76 -9.75
C LYS A 682 1.73 -35.46 -10.66
N ILE A 683 0.83 -34.61 -10.18
CA ILE A 683 -0.33 -34.10 -10.91
C ILE A 683 0.07 -32.83 -11.68
N SER A 684 0.68 -33.03 -12.85
CA SER A 684 1.17 -31.93 -13.70
C SER A 684 0.05 -31.36 -14.59
N GLY A 685 -0.63 -32.24 -15.33
CA GLY A 685 -1.50 -31.84 -16.44
C GLY A 685 -0.77 -31.10 -17.58
N GLY A 686 0.56 -30.96 -17.54
CA GLY A 686 1.41 -30.39 -18.58
C GLY A 686 2.02 -31.45 -19.49
N ASP A 687 3.27 -31.26 -19.91
CA ASP A 687 4.07 -32.27 -20.60
C ASP A 687 5.32 -32.59 -19.74
N PRO A 688 5.44 -33.81 -19.18
CA PRO A 688 4.47 -34.91 -19.23
C PRO A 688 3.20 -34.62 -18.41
N PRO A 689 2.05 -35.26 -18.76
CA PRO A 689 0.75 -35.04 -18.11
C PRO A 689 0.69 -35.52 -16.66
N GLY A 690 1.50 -36.51 -16.30
CA GLY A 690 1.73 -36.98 -14.94
C GLY A 690 3.01 -37.78 -14.87
N ALA A 691 3.52 -38.01 -13.66
CA ALA A 691 4.72 -38.82 -13.45
C ALA A 691 4.61 -39.63 -12.16
N TYR A 692 5.04 -40.89 -12.22
CA TYR A 692 5.23 -41.76 -11.07
C TYR A 692 6.69 -41.71 -10.64
N ILE A 693 6.96 -41.20 -9.44
CA ILE A 693 8.31 -40.85 -9.00
C ILE A 693 8.67 -41.64 -7.75
N LEU A 694 9.62 -42.55 -7.92
CA LEU A 694 10.28 -43.22 -6.81
C LEU A 694 11.40 -42.31 -6.27
N PRO A 695 11.40 -41.95 -4.97
CA PRO A 695 12.51 -41.22 -4.38
C PRO A 695 13.78 -42.07 -4.50
N LYS A 696 14.83 -41.50 -5.09
CA LYS A 696 16.13 -42.18 -5.27
C LYS A 696 16.86 -42.25 -3.93
N ILE A 697 16.60 -43.30 -3.17
CA ILE A 697 17.32 -43.65 -1.94
C ILE A 697 18.60 -44.40 -2.37
N ARG A 698 19.77 -43.89 -1.99
CA ARG A 698 21.10 -44.40 -2.35
C ARG A 698 21.79 -45.09 -1.18
N ASP A 699 21.61 -44.57 0.03
CA ASP A 699 22.47 -44.94 1.16
C ASP A 699 21.80 -45.97 2.10
N HIS A 700 20.47 -46.11 2.05
CA HIS A 700 19.70 -47.00 2.94
C HIS A 700 18.65 -47.82 2.16
N ASP A 701 18.25 -48.96 2.70
CA ASP A 701 17.00 -49.60 2.28
C ASP A 701 15.80 -48.91 2.93
N LEU A 702 14.60 -49.08 2.35
CA LEU A 702 13.39 -48.41 2.83
C LEU A 702 13.08 -48.76 4.29
N ALA A 703 13.26 -50.02 4.69
CA ALA A 703 13.01 -50.48 6.06
C ALA A 703 13.93 -49.79 7.08
N THR A 704 15.20 -49.60 6.74
CA THR A 704 16.17 -48.87 7.57
C THR A 704 15.82 -47.40 7.63
N LEU A 705 15.47 -46.78 6.51
CA LEU A 705 15.09 -45.37 6.48
C LEU A 705 13.84 -45.09 7.34
N VAL A 706 12.82 -45.96 7.25
CA VAL A 706 11.61 -45.88 8.08
C VAL A 706 11.94 -45.98 9.57
N ARG A 707 12.84 -46.90 9.95
CA ARG A 707 13.31 -47.04 11.33
C ARG A 707 14.06 -45.78 11.80
N GLU A 708 15.00 -45.28 11.02
CA GLU A 708 15.80 -44.09 11.37
C GLU A 708 14.95 -42.83 11.53
N HIS A 709 13.97 -42.61 10.65
CA HIS A 709 13.05 -41.48 10.79
C HIS A 709 12.11 -41.64 11.99
N THR A 710 11.71 -42.87 12.32
CA THR A 710 10.93 -43.14 13.53
C THR A 710 11.74 -42.81 14.79
N GLU A 711 12.99 -43.27 14.87
CA GLU A 711 13.92 -42.96 15.98
C GLU A 711 14.29 -41.46 16.01
N GLY A 712 14.37 -40.83 14.83
CA GLY A 712 14.55 -39.39 14.69
C GLY A 712 13.36 -38.60 15.25
N LEU A 713 12.14 -39.03 14.97
CA LEU A 713 10.92 -38.44 15.54
C LEU A 713 10.91 -38.59 17.07
N GLU A 714 11.23 -39.77 17.61
CA GLU A 714 11.29 -39.97 19.07
C GLU A 714 12.30 -39.00 19.72
N ARG A 715 13.49 -38.85 19.14
CA ARG A 715 14.49 -37.87 19.59
C ARG A 715 14.02 -36.42 19.46
N LEU A 716 13.29 -36.08 18.40
CA LEU A 716 12.74 -34.75 18.19
C LEU A 716 11.72 -34.40 19.28
N ILE A 717 10.76 -35.29 19.53
CA ILE A 717 9.75 -35.09 20.57
C ILE A 717 10.39 -35.05 21.96
N LEU A 718 11.38 -35.91 22.24
CA LEU A 718 12.19 -35.84 23.47
C LEU A 718 12.85 -34.47 23.66
N ALA A 719 13.41 -33.88 22.61
CA ALA A 719 13.99 -32.54 22.67
C ALA A 719 12.91 -31.48 22.99
N PHE A 720 11.71 -31.60 22.41
CA PHE A 720 10.57 -30.73 22.75
C PHE A 720 9.87 -31.10 24.07
N ASP A 721 10.33 -32.11 24.80
CA ASP A 721 9.94 -32.36 26.20
C ASP A 721 10.84 -31.66 27.21
N ASP A 722 11.92 -31.04 26.77
CA ASP A 722 12.72 -30.12 27.57
C ASP A 722 12.06 -28.73 27.58
N GLU A 723 11.72 -28.22 28.77
CA GLU A 723 11.09 -26.91 28.96
C GLU A 723 11.95 -25.77 28.36
N ASP A 724 13.27 -25.96 28.30
CA ASP A 724 14.21 -24.99 27.74
C ASP A 724 14.29 -24.97 26.22
N THR A 725 13.69 -25.95 25.52
CA THR A 725 13.69 -25.99 24.06
C THR A 725 12.78 -24.92 23.46
N PRO A 726 13.33 -23.96 22.68
CA PRO A 726 12.54 -22.91 22.06
C PRO A 726 11.94 -23.34 20.72
N TYR A 727 10.76 -22.81 20.41
CA TYR A 727 10.17 -22.91 19.08
C TYR A 727 10.71 -21.78 18.20
N VAL A 728 11.80 -22.05 17.49
CA VAL A 728 12.48 -21.07 16.62
C VAL A 728 11.78 -20.92 15.26
N PRO A 729 11.75 -19.70 14.69
CA PRO A 729 11.22 -19.49 13.36
C PRO A 729 12.23 -19.96 12.32
N ARG A 730 11.78 -20.84 11.43
CA ARG A 730 12.52 -21.41 10.30
C ARG A 730 13.82 -22.17 10.65
N GLY A 731 14.18 -23.07 9.75
CA GLY A 731 15.38 -23.87 9.81
C GLY A 731 16.54 -23.18 9.11
N ARG A 732 17.77 -23.63 9.37
CA ARG A 732 19.01 -23.04 8.82
C ARG A 732 19.11 -23.10 7.27
N ASN A 733 18.25 -23.86 6.61
CA ASN A 733 18.26 -24.11 5.16
C ASN A 733 17.02 -23.53 4.43
N ASP A 734 16.17 -22.75 5.10
CA ASP A 734 14.99 -22.18 4.46
C ASP A 734 15.36 -21.01 3.54
N ASP A 735 14.76 -21.01 2.35
CA ASP A 735 14.89 -19.92 1.38
C ASP A 735 14.36 -18.61 1.98
N ALA A 736 15.25 -17.65 2.21
CA ALA A 736 14.97 -16.34 2.79
C ALA A 736 13.96 -15.54 1.96
N GLU A 737 13.88 -15.78 0.65
CA GLU A 737 13.00 -15.04 -0.25
C GLU A 737 11.56 -15.53 -0.18
N LYS A 738 11.34 -16.80 0.17
CA LYS A 738 10.00 -17.38 0.32
C LYS A 738 9.29 -16.74 1.53
N SER A 739 8.05 -16.29 1.37
CA SER A 739 7.20 -15.82 2.48
C SER A 739 6.42 -16.99 3.10
N LEU A 740 6.38 -17.08 4.42
CA LEU A 740 5.60 -18.07 5.19
C LEU A 740 4.55 -17.38 6.09
N ASP A 741 3.46 -18.10 6.39
CA ASP A 741 2.26 -17.60 7.10
C ASP A 741 2.55 -16.75 8.35
N TYR A 742 3.60 -17.09 9.11
CA TYR A 742 3.90 -16.50 10.42
C TYR A 742 5.15 -15.63 10.45
N ASP A 743 5.77 -15.33 9.30
CA ASP A 743 6.98 -14.49 9.24
C ASP A 743 6.76 -13.09 9.80
N HIS A 744 5.57 -12.54 9.61
CA HIS A 744 5.21 -11.23 10.14
C HIS A 744 5.18 -11.24 11.68
N LEU A 745 4.74 -12.35 12.30
CA LEU A 745 4.75 -12.50 13.76
C LEU A 745 6.17 -12.74 14.31
N SER A 746 6.99 -13.53 13.61
CA SER A 746 8.37 -13.78 14.02
C SER A 746 9.34 -12.66 13.62
N ARG A 747 8.86 -11.71 12.79
CA ARG A 747 9.64 -10.64 12.15
C ARG A 747 10.85 -11.19 11.39
N PHE A 748 10.71 -12.36 10.76
CA PHE A 748 11.83 -13.16 10.24
C PHE A 748 12.78 -12.34 9.33
N ARG A 749 12.22 -11.52 8.44
CA ARG A 749 12.97 -10.69 7.48
C ARG A 749 13.96 -9.71 8.11
N GLU A 750 13.71 -9.26 9.34
CA GLU A 750 14.60 -8.36 10.06
C GLU A 750 15.90 -9.05 10.49
N TRP A 751 15.87 -10.38 10.64
CA TRP A 751 17.01 -11.17 11.10
C TRP A 751 17.86 -11.73 9.95
N VAL A 752 17.31 -11.81 8.74
CA VAL A 752 18.01 -12.39 7.57
C VAL A 752 18.68 -11.33 6.71
N SER A 753 18.12 -10.12 6.65
CA SER A 753 18.72 -8.99 5.93
C SER A 753 19.97 -8.40 6.63
N GLY A 754 20.33 -8.93 7.80
CA GLY A 754 21.46 -8.48 8.63
C GLY A 754 22.72 -9.35 8.49
N GLY A 755 23.04 -9.82 7.29
CA GLY A 755 24.30 -10.53 7.03
C GLY A 755 25.52 -9.63 7.27
N ASP A 756 26.33 -10.05 8.25
CA ASP A 756 27.70 -9.62 8.59
C ASP A 756 27.88 -8.24 9.25
N GLY A 757 27.78 -8.27 10.59
CA GLY A 757 28.26 -7.24 11.50
C GLY A 757 28.56 -7.81 12.89
N GLU A 758 29.33 -8.91 12.95
CA GLU A 758 30.16 -9.26 14.13
C GLU A 758 31.63 -8.99 13.82
#